data_AF-A0A923CNW8-F1
#
_entry.id   AF-A0A923CNW8-F1
#
_cell.length_a   1.000
_cell.length_b   1.000
_cell.length_c   1.000
_cell.angle_alpha   90.00
_cell.angle_beta   90.00
_cell.angle_gamma   90.00
#
_symmetry.space_group_name_H-M   'P 1'
#
loop_
_entity.id
_entity.type
_entity.pdbx_description
1 polymer ?
#
loop_
_entity_poly.entity_id
_entity_poly.type
_entity_poly.pdbx_seq_one_letter_code
_entity_poly.pdbx_strand_id
1 'polypeptide(L)'
;MIAIRSRVTSRIAVVVLAGLVAGIGFAPTAAMAAESAEGVSSGSHESRDDHPVIISEIAPGWGDRPEASYVELQNVSDEAVDLTGWNLYRCSDEGLRAKRGAPDSEFSGVVLEPGEVYLIARAGERPAGVEPDDVMSAPFAPGGYGYVLEDPQQRIADSVAVYPTTPWMMQSECDPSGSLPDIIDTAAGESYQRVGATESADGAFLIAQATPGGVTVGEPTQRGAGTGIVIAEVAPFGPGGSGDDVVELRNDGSAPVSLDGWSLVRCTAEGERWLGAPQATFGAGDSLAPGEQLLIVGPESSIREANAVMSTSLADAAYGLQVLDADGLVVDEVASAHQRDSACQSGADKLPAELDAARGESHQRRTDGSGWIVAPRTPGAANARTELSLRAAQPLTTGVVITELATDPLTVSAIAEPHNFVELTNLSDRSVDVAGWSVWACDADGMRRAQPLAEFDGTERLAPGASIVIAAAGSSTDAAHQFDRPLDFLGSGVLVETADGGIADRVGAFHLNEMDESVEPPSPCTNEVSLVAFQPDRVRGETFHRVSRSGVDLVDFVTAAATPGSGVSPLAAAASDEQVRALVSRTRAALPEAQLIDTSLAPTTLSATTSSEAELVIARAVSGTTDSQTAGAWQLDNERVLGRGEALEIEDITATADGFVFPAVRLEMAQPLTSAIDWRGIVSPRHRVVLSAWNDAAAQWTIIGEAVADAAGQVVVTGEAPEGLASDAVLVQVLPAQRADADLAPNGEFEQVSDIDASIVHVTDTQYLSEGYPEEYERMAQWIVELAQQRDVAAVVHTGDLVQSWVDPDQSDARARIEFERASAAQSIMEDAGLATTVVPGNHDTKRGIDTRLYNEYFGPERYATAPGFVESITPDDATSSYTIVQAGPAPVLVLSIGYGYGERELEWAESVVQQHPDHNVVIATHEHLTPLTRWDPSRRATDNRWLSRADELWKRVVEPHRNVVAVLAGHYHGLGAIVTPNAGGIDGHHVVELLADYQEFRTDSGERATGFLRLLQWDLAAGQMLVDTYSPRLGASVSAPYDYPQFALESGVDERPTNNRPWNIVALGAEGRYGVADDEFAVTVTMQYDKVLQMSALTRASAPLDEPEPEAQARALPAAAAWF
;
A
#
# COMPACT_ATOMS: atom_id res chain seq x y z
N MET A 1 -21.61 -28.02 47.77
CA MET A 1 -22.01 -26.74 48.40
C MET A 1 -21.00 -25.70 47.93
N ILE A 2 -21.28 -24.50 47.42
CA ILE A 2 -22.43 -23.79 46.78
C ILE A 2 -21.72 -22.66 45.97
N ALA A 3 -22.06 -22.21 44.75
CA ALA A 3 -22.91 -22.60 43.61
C ALA A 3 -22.60 -21.58 42.46
N ILE A 4 -22.84 -21.75 41.16
CA ILE A 4 -23.33 -22.84 40.28
C ILE A 4 -22.77 -22.56 38.85
N ARG A 5 -22.70 -23.56 37.96
CA ARG A 5 -22.25 -23.39 36.56
C ARG A 5 -23.40 -23.13 35.58
N SER A 6 -23.19 -22.18 34.65
CA SER A 6 -23.58 -22.13 33.21
C SER A 6 -24.83 -22.89 32.67
N ARG A 7 -25.61 -22.25 31.76
CA ARG A 7 -25.75 -22.63 30.31
C ARG A 7 -26.99 -22.05 29.56
N VAL A 8 -26.74 -21.59 28.32
CA VAL A 8 -27.47 -21.91 27.05
C VAL A 8 -28.85 -21.29 26.71
N THR A 9 -28.83 -20.45 25.66
CA THR A 9 -29.78 -20.18 24.53
C THR A 9 -31.29 -19.98 24.72
N SER A 10 -31.87 -19.18 23.81
CA SER A 10 -33.14 -19.51 23.13
C SER A 10 -33.36 -18.71 21.83
N ARG A 11 -34.10 -19.30 20.87
CA ARG A 11 -34.60 -18.65 19.63
C ARG A 11 -36.12 -18.39 19.76
N ILE A 12 -36.62 -17.30 19.18
CA ILE A 12 -38.04 -17.03 18.90
C ILE A 12 -38.07 -16.28 17.55
N ALA A 13 -38.70 -16.68 16.43
CA ALA A 13 -39.94 -17.41 16.08
C ALA A 13 -41.11 -16.47 15.70
N VAL A 14 -41.64 -16.65 14.48
CA VAL A 14 -42.59 -15.76 13.80
C VAL A 14 -44.05 -16.04 14.18
N VAL A 15 -44.86 -14.99 14.31
CA VAL A 15 -46.34 -15.05 14.33
C VAL A 15 -46.93 -13.93 13.47
N VAL A 16 -47.96 -14.24 12.69
CA VAL A 16 -48.71 -13.29 11.85
C VAL A 16 -50.14 -13.11 12.39
N LEU A 17 -50.63 -11.87 12.46
CA LEU A 17 -52.06 -11.58 12.52
C LEU A 17 -52.35 -10.21 11.86
N ALA A 18 -53.53 -10.05 11.24
CA ALA A 18 -53.89 -8.88 10.44
C ALA A 18 -55.04 -8.05 11.06
N GLY A 19 -55.04 -6.74 10.79
CA GLY A 19 -56.10 -5.79 11.16
C GLY A 19 -56.06 -4.56 10.24
N LEU A 20 -57.21 -3.94 9.95
CA LEU A 20 -57.38 -2.95 8.89
C LEU A 20 -57.73 -1.53 9.39
N VAL A 21 -57.30 -0.53 8.61
CA VAL A 21 -57.94 0.79 8.38
C VAL A 21 -58.05 1.76 9.57
N ALA A 22 -57.27 2.86 9.50
CA ALA A 22 -57.76 4.19 9.10
C ALA A 22 -56.58 5.18 8.96
N GLY A 23 -56.61 6.09 7.99
CA GLY A 23 -55.54 7.06 7.76
C GLY A 23 -55.97 8.52 7.98
N ILE A 24 -55.03 9.34 8.45
CA ILE A 24 -55.00 10.80 8.41
C ILE A 24 -53.55 11.17 8.05
N GLY A 25 -53.34 12.05 7.07
CA GLY A 25 -51.99 12.45 6.63
C GLY A 25 -51.48 13.71 7.32
N PHE A 26 -50.16 13.83 7.44
CA PHE A 26 -49.44 15.06 7.78
C PHE A 26 -48.19 15.21 6.89
N ALA A 27 -47.67 16.42 6.79
CA ALA A 27 -46.57 16.78 5.89
C ALA A 27 -45.20 16.35 6.46
N PRO A 28 -44.18 16.12 5.60
CA PRO A 28 -42.80 15.98 6.05
C PRO A 28 -42.32 17.32 6.63
N THR A 29 -41.75 17.27 7.83
CA THR A 29 -40.91 18.34 8.37
C THR A 29 -39.53 17.72 8.57
N ALA A 30 -38.51 18.30 7.93
CA ALA A 30 -37.14 17.87 8.12
C ALA A 30 -36.62 18.43 9.45
N ALA A 31 -35.96 17.58 10.23
CA ALA A 31 -35.16 17.94 11.39
C ALA A 31 -34.07 16.89 11.54
N MET A 32 -32.82 17.27 11.31
CA MET A 32 -31.64 16.51 11.72
C MET A 32 -31.13 17.09 13.04
N ALA A 33 -30.54 16.23 13.87
CA ALA A 33 -29.24 16.42 14.54
C ALA A 33 -29.14 15.55 15.82
N ALA A 34 -27.93 15.04 16.06
CA ALA A 34 -27.40 14.58 17.35
C ALA A 34 -28.24 13.59 18.20
N GLU A 35 -27.95 12.30 18.07
CA GLU A 35 -27.80 11.43 19.25
C GLU A 35 -26.81 10.28 18.95
N SER A 36 -25.72 10.24 19.73
CA SER A 36 -24.76 9.13 19.97
C SER A 36 -24.51 8.06 18.90
N ALA A 37 -23.29 8.05 18.35
CA ALA A 37 -22.67 6.81 17.88
C ALA A 37 -22.05 6.06 19.07
N GLU A 38 -22.68 4.96 19.51
CA GLU A 38 -22.08 3.95 20.38
C GLU A 38 -22.03 2.62 19.61
N GLY A 39 -20.88 1.91 19.59
CA GLY A 39 -20.84 0.52 19.11
C GLY A 39 -19.73 0.09 18.16
N VAL A 40 -18.56 0.74 18.14
CA VAL A 40 -17.32 0.11 17.64
C VAL A 40 -16.40 -0.13 18.83
N SER A 41 -15.87 -1.35 18.94
CA SER A 41 -14.91 -1.71 19.99
C SER A 41 -13.50 -1.37 19.50
N SER A 42 -12.96 -0.23 19.91
CA SER A 42 -11.52 0.02 19.73
C SER A 42 -10.70 -1.05 20.46
N GLY A 43 -9.53 -1.38 19.90
CA GLY A 43 -8.53 -2.20 20.58
C GLY A 43 -8.13 -1.56 21.92
N SER A 44 -7.50 -2.34 22.81
CA SER A 44 -7.14 -1.87 24.15
C SER A 44 -5.98 -0.87 24.10
N HIS A 45 -6.29 0.40 23.88
CA HIS A 45 -5.39 1.50 24.23
C HIS A 45 -5.12 1.47 25.74
N GLU A 46 -3.85 1.49 26.15
CA GLU A 46 -3.50 1.95 27.49
C GLU A 46 -3.91 3.43 27.59
N SER A 47 -4.55 3.83 28.68
CA SER A 47 -5.06 5.19 28.81
C SER A 47 -3.95 6.18 29.17
N ARG A 48 -4.10 7.46 28.74
CA ARG A 48 -3.14 8.56 29.00
C ARG A 48 -3.05 8.96 30.49
N ASP A 49 -3.79 8.29 31.38
CA ASP A 49 -4.22 8.76 32.70
C ASP A 49 -3.11 9.00 33.76
N ASP A 50 -1.91 8.40 33.60
CA ASP A 50 -0.92 8.24 34.69
C ASP A 50 0.41 9.01 34.46
N HIS A 51 0.51 9.86 33.44
CA HIS A 51 1.74 10.63 33.14
C HIS A 51 1.72 12.07 33.73
N PRO A 52 2.75 12.49 34.50
CA PRO A 52 2.72 13.75 35.26
C PRO A 52 3.16 15.00 34.49
N VAL A 53 3.57 14.87 33.22
CA VAL A 53 4.07 15.97 32.38
C VAL A 53 3.33 15.95 31.05
N ILE A 54 2.79 17.10 30.66
CA ILE A 54 2.00 17.32 29.44
C ILE A 54 2.70 18.31 28.51
N ILE A 55 2.21 18.39 27.27
CA ILE A 55 2.32 19.56 26.41
C ILE A 55 1.22 20.54 26.82
N SER A 56 1.60 21.73 27.29
CA SER A 56 0.68 22.76 27.82
C SER A 56 0.28 23.81 26.78
N GLU A 57 1.22 24.21 25.94
CA GLU A 57 1.02 25.25 24.91
C GLU A 57 1.85 24.92 23.65
N ILE A 58 1.31 25.22 22.47
CA ILE A 58 1.99 25.08 21.19
C ILE A 58 1.60 26.22 20.23
N ALA A 59 2.60 26.82 19.57
CA ALA A 59 2.41 27.96 18.68
C ALA A 59 3.30 27.87 17.42
N PRO A 60 2.75 27.97 16.20
CA PRO A 60 3.53 27.90 14.96
C PRO A 60 4.44 29.11 14.74
N GLY A 61 4.05 30.27 15.24
CA GLY A 61 4.88 31.48 15.29
C GLY A 61 4.41 32.43 16.39
N TRP A 62 4.91 33.67 16.38
CA TRP A 62 4.49 34.68 17.36
C TRP A 62 4.55 36.10 16.78
N GLY A 63 3.38 36.76 16.66
CA GLY A 63 3.26 38.14 16.21
C GLY A 63 3.48 38.27 14.69
N ASP A 64 4.37 39.18 14.27
CA ASP A 64 4.70 39.40 12.86
C ASP A 64 5.71 38.40 12.27
N ARG A 65 5.92 37.27 12.96
CA ARG A 65 6.98 36.29 12.67
C ARG A 65 6.46 34.84 12.73
N PRO A 66 6.00 34.29 11.59
CA PRO A 66 5.54 32.90 11.50
C PRO A 66 6.67 31.88 11.69
N GLU A 67 7.94 32.29 11.62
CA GLU A 67 9.09 31.42 11.88
C GLU A 67 9.41 31.22 13.38
N ALA A 68 8.76 31.96 14.27
CA ALA A 68 9.07 32.04 15.70
C ALA A 68 8.36 30.97 16.55
N SER A 69 8.32 29.73 16.05
CA SER A 69 7.61 28.60 16.67
C SER A 69 8.11 28.25 18.08
N TYR A 70 7.21 27.78 18.94
CA TYR A 70 7.56 27.19 20.24
C TYR A 70 6.53 26.16 20.73
N VAL A 71 6.97 25.36 21.70
CA VAL A 71 6.16 24.40 22.45
C VAL A 71 6.56 24.45 23.93
N GLU A 72 5.62 24.15 24.81
CA GLU A 72 5.82 24.11 26.25
C GLU A 72 5.49 22.74 26.84
N LEU A 73 6.32 22.28 27.76
CA LEU A 73 6.02 21.14 28.63
C LEU A 73 5.71 21.64 30.05
N GLN A 74 4.70 21.07 30.72
CA GLN A 74 4.33 21.43 32.09
C GLN A 74 4.22 20.21 33.00
N ASN A 75 4.79 20.28 34.20
CA ASN A 75 4.52 19.31 35.28
C ASN A 75 3.19 19.65 35.96
N VAL A 76 2.20 18.75 35.84
CA VAL A 76 0.83 18.92 36.37
C VAL A 76 0.60 18.20 37.70
N SER A 77 1.61 17.49 38.21
CA SER A 77 1.55 16.73 39.47
C SER A 77 1.99 17.53 40.70
N ASP A 78 1.82 16.96 41.89
CA ASP A 78 2.27 17.55 43.16
C ASP A 78 3.67 17.11 43.63
N GLU A 79 4.38 16.31 42.82
CA GLU A 79 5.79 15.92 43.02
C GLU A 79 6.70 16.42 41.87
N ALA A 80 8.01 16.47 42.11
CA ALA A 80 8.98 16.90 41.08
C ALA A 80 9.37 15.74 40.16
N VAL A 81 9.40 15.98 38.84
CA VAL A 81 9.61 14.96 37.81
C VAL A 81 10.98 15.08 37.18
N ASP A 82 11.79 14.01 37.23
CA ASP A 82 13.06 13.89 36.51
C ASP A 82 12.79 13.42 35.07
N LEU A 83 13.15 14.26 34.10
CA LEU A 83 12.96 14.00 32.67
C LEU A 83 14.14 13.24 32.03
N THR A 84 15.14 12.80 32.81
CA THR A 84 16.31 12.11 32.27
C THR A 84 15.92 10.82 31.52
N GLY A 85 16.08 10.85 30.19
CA GLY A 85 15.75 9.75 29.29
C GLY A 85 14.40 9.87 28.58
N TRP A 86 13.62 10.91 28.88
CA TRP A 86 12.45 11.31 28.07
C TRP A 86 12.94 11.98 26.78
N ASN A 87 12.12 11.92 25.73
CA ASN A 87 12.45 12.42 24.39
C ASN A 87 11.25 13.15 23.77
N LEU A 88 11.49 14.30 23.14
CA LEU A 88 10.45 15.02 22.39
C LEU A 88 10.67 14.86 20.88
N TYR A 89 9.73 14.20 20.22
CA TYR A 89 9.76 13.94 18.77
C TYR A 89 8.79 14.85 18.04
N ARG A 90 9.32 15.65 17.11
CA ARG A 90 8.51 16.48 16.22
C ARG A 90 7.86 15.65 15.12
N CYS A 91 6.80 16.16 14.55
CA CYS A 91 6.07 15.59 13.43
C CYS A 91 6.25 16.41 12.14
N SER A 92 6.20 15.75 10.98
CA SER A 92 6.30 16.36 9.65
C SER A 92 4.97 16.98 9.20
N ASP A 93 5.03 17.77 8.13
CA ASP A 93 3.86 18.14 7.32
C ASP A 93 3.17 16.92 6.68
N GLU A 94 3.87 15.81 6.43
CA GLU A 94 3.27 14.50 6.10
C GLU A 94 2.52 13.86 7.30
N GLY A 95 2.48 14.48 8.48
CA GLY A 95 1.76 13.97 9.67
C GLY A 95 2.47 12.88 10.46
N LEU A 96 3.76 12.62 10.16
CA LEU A 96 4.53 11.46 10.65
C LEU A 96 5.56 11.90 11.70
N ARG A 97 5.82 11.06 12.69
CA ARG A 97 6.73 11.40 13.80
C ARG A 97 8.18 11.14 13.40
N ALA A 98 9.09 12.01 13.85
CA ALA A 98 10.53 11.82 13.66
C ALA A 98 11.02 10.46 14.20
N LYS A 99 11.96 9.83 13.49
CA LYS A 99 12.46 8.49 13.86
C LYS A 99 13.10 8.45 15.25
N ARG A 100 12.94 7.31 15.94
CA ARG A 100 13.54 7.09 17.26
C ARG A 100 15.06 7.21 17.19
N GLY A 101 15.65 7.91 18.17
CA GLY A 101 17.07 8.29 18.13
C GLY A 101 17.38 9.56 17.31
N ALA A 102 16.38 10.28 16.82
CA ALA A 102 16.50 11.66 16.34
C ALA A 102 15.41 12.59 16.93
N PRO A 103 15.32 12.72 18.26
CA PRO A 103 14.44 13.71 18.89
C PRO A 103 14.90 15.15 18.62
N ASP A 104 13.99 16.10 18.81
CA ASP A 104 14.29 17.55 18.69
C ASP A 104 14.80 18.11 20.04
N SER A 105 14.45 17.46 21.16
CA SER A 105 14.99 17.71 22.52
C SER A 105 15.24 16.43 23.32
N GLU A 106 16.36 16.37 24.04
CA GLU A 106 16.74 15.31 25.01
C GLU A 106 16.89 15.90 26.43
N PHE A 107 16.07 15.47 27.39
CA PHE A 107 15.94 16.14 28.69
C PHE A 107 16.96 15.68 29.77
N SER A 108 18.24 15.60 29.40
CA SER A 108 19.29 15.02 30.27
C SER A 108 19.56 15.86 31.53
N GLY A 109 19.12 15.39 32.70
CA GLY A 109 19.29 16.08 33.98
C GLY A 109 18.33 17.26 34.21
N VAL A 110 17.26 17.37 33.41
CA VAL A 110 16.15 18.30 33.63
C VAL A 110 15.23 17.72 34.70
N VAL A 111 14.85 18.54 35.68
CA VAL A 111 13.86 18.19 36.70
C VAL A 111 12.85 19.33 36.75
N LEU A 112 11.55 19.02 36.61
CA LEU A 112 10.47 20.00 36.69
C LEU A 112 9.81 19.93 38.07
N GLU A 113 9.80 21.02 38.81
CA GLU A 113 9.05 21.17 40.07
C GLU A 113 7.52 21.25 39.80
N PRO A 114 6.66 21.01 40.80
CA PRO A 114 5.19 21.07 40.64
C PRO A 114 4.68 22.39 40.03
N GLY A 115 4.02 22.31 38.88
CA GLY A 115 3.50 23.45 38.12
C GLY A 115 4.53 24.21 37.28
N GLU A 116 5.80 23.77 37.25
CA GLU A 116 6.86 24.36 36.43
C GLU A 116 6.64 24.07 34.94
N VAL A 117 7.01 25.05 34.10
CA VAL A 117 6.88 25.04 32.65
C VAL A 117 8.28 25.15 32.02
N TYR A 118 8.52 24.34 30.99
CA TYR A 118 9.78 24.26 30.26
C TYR A 118 9.55 24.73 28.82
N LEU A 119 10.10 25.89 28.46
CA LEU A 119 9.86 26.55 27.17
C LEU A 119 10.89 26.11 26.12
N ILE A 120 10.42 25.50 25.04
CA ILE A 120 11.26 25.07 23.91
C ILE A 120 10.90 25.93 22.70
N ALA A 121 11.80 26.80 22.26
CA ALA A 121 11.53 27.78 21.19
C ALA A 121 12.53 27.68 20.03
N ARG A 122 12.16 28.22 18.87
CA ARG A 122 13.00 28.30 17.66
C ARG A 122 14.42 28.78 17.99
N ALA A 123 15.45 28.07 17.55
CA ALA A 123 16.85 28.45 17.81
C ALA A 123 17.19 29.90 17.37
N GLY A 124 17.46 30.76 18.36
CA GLY A 124 17.71 32.20 18.19
C GLY A 124 16.57 33.11 18.65
N GLU A 125 15.38 32.54 18.93
CA GLU A 125 14.17 33.27 19.28
C GLU A 125 13.94 33.44 20.78
N ARG A 126 13.08 34.42 21.08
CA ARG A 126 12.67 34.81 22.44
C ARG A 126 11.19 35.18 22.44
N PRO A 127 10.26 34.20 22.44
CA PRO A 127 8.81 34.46 22.52
C PRO A 127 8.48 35.39 23.70
N ALA A 128 7.68 36.43 23.47
CA ALA A 128 7.43 37.56 24.38
C ALA A 128 8.66 38.23 25.05
N GLY A 129 9.89 37.95 24.61
CA GLY A 129 11.15 38.39 25.25
C GLY A 129 11.67 37.46 26.35
N VAL A 130 11.05 36.30 26.58
CA VAL A 130 11.51 35.24 27.49
C VAL A 130 12.71 34.51 26.85
N GLU A 131 13.62 33.99 27.68
CA GLU A 131 14.69 33.10 27.23
C GLU A 131 14.16 31.66 27.32
N PRO A 132 14.19 30.85 26.24
CA PRO A 132 13.77 29.46 26.31
C PRO A 132 14.79 28.58 27.05
N ASP A 133 14.31 27.50 27.63
CA ASP A 133 15.11 26.53 28.37
C ASP A 133 15.85 25.56 27.43
N ASP A 134 15.26 25.25 26.26
CA ASP A 134 15.91 24.53 25.15
C ASP A 134 15.52 25.11 23.77
N VAL A 135 16.25 24.75 22.71
CA VAL A 135 16.16 25.40 21.39
C VAL A 135 15.94 24.43 20.22
N MET A 136 14.80 24.56 19.55
CA MET A 136 14.40 23.65 18.47
C MET A 136 15.07 23.99 17.11
N SER A 137 15.40 22.93 16.38
CA SER A 137 16.34 22.95 15.25
C SER A 137 15.80 23.58 13.95
N ALA A 138 14.49 23.47 13.71
CA ALA A 138 13.73 24.09 12.61
C ALA A 138 12.46 24.81 13.15
N PRO A 139 11.77 25.69 12.39
CA PRO A 139 10.41 26.12 12.74
C PRO A 139 9.41 24.98 12.46
N PHE A 140 8.15 25.13 12.85
CA PHE A 140 7.09 24.20 12.44
C PHE A 140 6.86 24.26 10.93
N ALA A 141 6.28 23.20 10.36
CA ALA A 141 5.98 23.13 8.93
C ALA A 141 4.62 23.80 8.64
N PRO A 142 4.48 24.56 7.54
CA PRO A 142 3.25 25.26 7.20
C PRO A 142 2.18 24.34 6.58
N GLY A 143 2.39 23.02 6.55
CA GLY A 143 1.36 22.03 6.20
C GLY A 143 0.60 21.49 7.40
N GLY A 144 1.02 21.86 8.61
CA GLY A 144 0.65 21.24 9.87
C GLY A 144 1.89 20.74 10.63
N TYR A 145 1.72 20.46 11.91
CA TYR A 145 2.80 20.20 12.86
C TYR A 145 2.30 19.44 14.09
N GLY A 146 3.22 18.87 14.85
CA GLY A 146 2.89 18.20 16.10
C GLY A 146 4.12 17.77 16.88
N TYR A 147 3.85 17.21 18.06
CA TYR A 147 4.85 16.63 18.94
C TYR A 147 4.32 15.39 19.65
N VAL A 148 5.23 14.44 19.88
CA VAL A 148 5.04 13.27 20.74
C VAL A 148 6.12 13.29 21.81
N LEU A 149 5.71 13.28 23.08
CA LEU A 149 6.59 13.17 24.23
C LEU A 149 6.67 11.69 24.64
N GLU A 150 7.84 11.07 24.50
CA GLU A 150 8.08 9.68 24.93
C GLU A 150 8.79 9.64 26.30
N ASP A 151 8.36 8.71 27.16
CA ASP A 151 9.01 8.42 28.44
C ASP A 151 10.30 7.56 28.27
N PRO A 152 11.08 7.30 29.33
CA PRO A 152 12.30 6.47 29.23
C PRO A 152 12.02 4.97 29.02
N GLN A 153 10.76 4.58 28.82
CA GLN A 153 10.32 3.24 28.41
C GLN A 153 9.79 3.25 26.95
N GLN A 154 9.91 4.38 26.24
CA GLN A 154 9.42 4.62 24.87
C GLN A 154 7.88 4.53 24.72
N ARG A 155 7.16 4.81 25.82
CA ARG A 155 5.69 4.98 25.82
C ARG A 155 5.35 6.45 25.59
N ILE A 156 4.26 6.72 24.87
CA ILE A 156 3.76 8.08 24.67
C ILE A 156 3.19 8.59 26.00
N ALA A 157 3.82 9.61 26.57
CA ALA A 157 3.38 10.25 27.80
C ALA A 157 2.32 11.32 27.53
N ASP A 158 2.52 12.13 26.48
CA ASP A 158 1.53 13.06 25.93
C ASP A 158 1.85 13.36 24.46
N SER A 159 0.88 13.87 23.71
CA SER A 159 1.06 14.27 22.32
C SER A 159 0.09 15.36 21.88
N VAL A 160 0.42 16.06 20.79
CA VAL A 160 -0.47 17.03 20.13
C VAL A 160 -0.19 17.05 18.62
N ALA A 161 -1.26 17.22 17.84
CA ALA A 161 -1.24 17.32 16.39
C ALA A 161 -2.10 18.52 15.95
N VAL A 162 -1.61 19.30 14.98
CA VAL A 162 -2.30 20.44 14.37
C VAL A 162 -2.17 20.33 12.86
N TYR A 163 -3.25 19.99 12.17
CA TYR A 163 -3.28 19.68 10.73
C TYR A 163 -4.65 19.99 10.12
N PRO A 164 -4.77 20.08 8.78
CA PRO A 164 -6.04 20.29 8.11
C PRO A 164 -7.15 19.29 8.48
N THR A 165 -8.37 19.79 8.66
CA THR A 165 -9.53 19.01 9.12
C THR A 165 -10.51 18.58 8.03
N THR A 166 -10.49 19.25 6.88
CA THR A 166 -11.55 19.17 5.86
C THR A 166 -10.96 19.27 4.45
N PRO A 167 -11.47 18.53 3.44
CA PRO A 167 -12.67 17.67 3.44
C PRO A 167 -12.59 16.40 4.29
N TRP A 168 -11.40 15.98 4.70
CA TRP A 168 -11.17 14.92 5.68
C TRP A 168 -10.01 15.31 6.59
N MET A 169 -10.03 14.84 7.85
CA MET A 169 -8.99 15.17 8.83
C MET A 169 -7.74 14.33 8.61
N MET A 170 -6.58 14.98 8.70
CA MET A 170 -5.29 14.30 8.64
C MET A 170 -5.05 13.41 9.87
N GLN A 171 -4.92 12.10 9.65
CA GLN A 171 -4.69 11.08 10.68
C GLN A 171 -3.19 10.99 11.04
N SER A 172 -2.71 11.82 11.95
CA SER A 172 -1.29 11.87 12.33
C SER A 172 -0.90 10.80 13.36
N GLU A 173 0.34 10.27 13.28
CA GLU A 173 1.01 9.51 14.37
C GLU A 173 0.96 10.27 15.71
N CYS A 174 0.86 11.59 15.65
CA CYS A 174 1.08 12.50 16.77
C CYS A 174 -0.18 12.92 17.52
N ASP A 175 -1.36 12.62 16.99
CA ASP A 175 -2.52 12.44 17.85
C ASP A 175 -3.50 11.40 17.27
N PRO A 176 -3.33 10.11 17.65
CA PRO A 176 -4.27 9.04 17.32
C PRO A 176 -5.70 9.28 17.85
N SER A 177 -5.92 10.27 18.73
CA SER A 177 -7.25 10.67 19.19
C SER A 177 -7.89 11.82 18.38
N GLY A 178 -7.16 12.45 17.46
CA GLY A 178 -7.65 13.44 16.51
C GLY A 178 -6.85 14.75 16.49
N SER A 179 -6.56 15.26 15.30
CA SER A 179 -5.80 16.50 15.07
C SER A 179 -6.62 17.76 15.36
N LEU A 180 -5.97 18.81 15.85
CA LEU A 180 -6.51 20.17 15.92
C LEU A 180 -6.44 20.84 14.53
N PRO A 181 -7.38 21.74 14.17
CA PRO A 181 -7.31 22.49 12.90
C PRO A 181 -6.15 23.50 12.87
N ASP A 182 -5.52 23.71 11.71
CA ASP A 182 -4.42 24.69 11.59
C ASP A 182 -4.94 26.10 11.26
N ILE A 183 -5.54 26.72 12.28
CA ILE A 183 -6.31 27.98 12.16
C ILE A 183 -5.79 29.08 13.10
N ILE A 184 -4.55 28.95 13.59
CA ILE A 184 -3.96 29.90 14.55
C ILE A 184 -3.63 31.24 13.89
N ASP A 185 -4.28 32.32 14.34
CA ASP A 185 -3.92 33.69 13.96
C ASP A 185 -2.64 34.13 14.70
N THR A 186 -1.50 33.65 14.21
CA THR A 186 -0.16 34.02 14.68
C THR A 186 0.02 35.55 14.72
N ALA A 187 -0.55 36.25 13.74
CA ALA A 187 -0.55 37.70 13.64
C ALA A 187 -1.44 38.41 14.69
N ALA A 188 -2.32 37.69 15.38
CA ALA A 188 -3.04 38.14 16.57
C ALA A 188 -2.38 37.67 17.88
N GLY A 189 -1.27 36.93 17.82
CA GLY A 189 -0.62 36.34 19.00
C GLY A 189 -1.38 35.14 19.58
N GLU A 190 -2.07 34.38 18.73
CA GLU A 190 -2.77 33.16 19.15
C GLU A 190 -1.85 31.93 19.24
N SER A 191 -2.29 30.95 20.05
CA SER A 191 -1.67 29.64 20.24
C SER A 191 -2.72 28.61 20.66
N TYR A 192 -2.40 27.32 20.59
CA TYR A 192 -3.17 26.27 21.23
C TYR A 192 -2.70 26.06 22.67
N GLN A 193 -3.60 26.23 23.63
CA GLN A 193 -3.36 26.03 25.07
C GLN A 193 -4.28 24.97 25.66
N ARG A 194 -3.73 24.09 26.52
CA ARG A 194 -4.49 23.03 27.19
C ARG A 194 -5.30 23.59 28.37
N VAL A 195 -6.61 23.37 28.36
CA VAL A 195 -7.54 23.74 29.44
C VAL A 195 -7.40 22.75 30.59
N GLY A 196 -7.32 23.25 31.84
CA GLY A 196 -7.30 22.38 33.01
C GLY A 196 -5.94 21.74 33.31
N ALA A 197 -4.85 22.28 32.75
CA ALA A 197 -3.44 21.88 32.97
C ALA A 197 -2.94 21.94 34.44
N THR A 198 -3.83 22.13 35.41
CA THR A 198 -3.53 22.06 36.86
C THR A 198 -4.35 20.98 37.59
N GLU A 199 -5.24 20.25 36.89
CA GLU A 199 -6.12 19.23 37.49
C GLU A 199 -6.27 17.93 36.68
N SER A 200 -5.91 17.85 35.39
CA SER A 200 -5.96 16.59 34.59
C SER A 200 -5.13 16.60 33.31
N ALA A 201 -4.61 15.43 32.88
CA ALA A 201 -3.93 15.25 31.59
C ALA A 201 -4.89 15.36 30.38
N ASP A 202 -6.15 14.91 30.52
CA ASP A 202 -7.18 14.89 29.46
C ASP A 202 -7.71 16.28 29.05
N GLY A 203 -6.99 17.36 29.37
CA GLY A 203 -7.41 18.72 29.07
C GLY A 203 -7.55 18.93 27.55
N ALA A 204 -8.69 19.46 27.12
CA ALA A 204 -8.90 19.86 25.73
C ALA A 204 -8.11 21.13 25.40
N PHE A 205 -7.64 21.28 24.16
CA PHE A 205 -7.01 22.51 23.70
C PHE A 205 -8.05 23.58 23.32
N LEU A 206 -7.72 24.85 23.57
CA LEU A 206 -8.42 26.02 23.03
C LEU A 206 -7.45 27.00 22.37
N ILE A 207 -7.98 27.93 21.56
CA ILE A 207 -7.19 29.01 20.96
C ILE A 207 -7.19 30.20 21.92
N ALA A 208 -6.00 30.59 22.38
CA ALA A 208 -5.79 31.66 23.35
C ALA A 208 -4.65 32.60 22.95
N GLN A 209 -4.62 33.78 23.58
CA GLN A 209 -3.48 34.68 23.57
C GLN A 209 -2.28 34.01 24.25
N ALA A 210 -1.21 33.81 23.48
CA ALA A 210 -0.11 32.93 23.86
C ALA A 210 0.69 33.44 25.08
N THR A 211 1.18 32.50 25.90
CA THR A 211 1.77 32.76 27.22
C THR A 211 3.14 32.10 27.41
N PRO A 212 4.15 32.38 26.55
CA PRO A 212 5.44 31.71 26.59
C PRO A 212 6.19 31.93 27.91
N GLY A 213 6.65 30.85 28.54
CA GLY A 213 7.23 30.83 29.88
C GLY A 213 6.24 31.16 30.99
N GLY A 214 4.94 30.95 30.74
CA GLY A 214 3.83 31.37 31.58
C GLY A 214 3.05 30.21 32.19
N VAL A 215 1.76 30.46 32.43
CA VAL A 215 0.75 29.44 32.74
C VAL A 215 -0.45 29.76 31.87
N THR A 216 -1.05 28.74 31.26
CA THR A 216 -2.15 28.91 30.30
C THR A 216 -3.30 29.74 30.87
N VAL A 217 -3.89 30.62 30.06
CA VAL A 217 -4.91 31.57 30.54
C VAL A 217 -6.29 30.93 30.80
N GLY A 218 -6.54 29.75 30.25
CA GLY A 218 -7.77 28.97 30.45
C GLY A 218 -9.04 29.57 29.85
N GLU A 219 -8.93 30.68 29.12
CA GLU A 219 -10.01 31.42 28.47
C GLU A 219 -9.59 31.72 27.01
N PRO A 220 -10.49 31.61 26.02
CA PRO A 220 -10.15 31.78 24.61
C PRO A 220 -9.90 33.24 24.20
N THR A 221 -9.24 33.44 23.06
CA THR A 221 -9.02 34.78 22.48
C THR A 221 -10.35 35.54 22.29
N GLN A 222 -10.37 36.83 22.63
CA GLN A 222 -11.57 37.64 22.52
C GLN A 222 -11.88 37.98 21.05
N ARG A 223 -13.05 37.51 20.57
CA ARG A 223 -13.64 37.84 19.28
C ARG A 223 -14.73 38.93 19.45
N GLY A 224 -15.00 39.73 18.42
CA GLY A 224 -15.84 40.93 18.42
C GLY A 224 -17.34 40.66 18.60
N ALA A 225 -17.76 40.49 19.85
CA ALA A 225 -19.06 39.90 20.17
C ALA A 225 -20.31 40.74 19.84
N GLY A 226 -21.31 40.10 19.23
CA GLY A 226 -22.72 40.50 19.32
C GLY A 226 -23.15 41.70 18.47
N THR A 227 -22.35 42.13 17.49
CA THR A 227 -22.69 43.23 16.57
C THR A 227 -23.83 42.84 15.62
N GLY A 228 -23.86 41.58 15.16
CA GLY A 228 -24.77 41.09 14.13
C GLY A 228 -24.30 41.36 12.69
N ILE A 229 -23.09 41.89 12.50
CA ILE A 229 -22.47 41.98 11.16
C ILE A 229 -21.89 40.63 10.78
N VAL A 230 -22.17 40.18 9.55
CA VAL A 230 -21.61 38.94 8.97
C VAL A 230 -21.14 39.18 7.53
N ILE A 231 -20.12 38.45 7.10
CA ILE A 231 -19.79 38.21 5.70
C ILE A 231 -20.92 37.34 5.12
N ALA A 232 -21.63 37.90 4.14
CA ALA A 232 -22.88 37.35 3.63
C ALA A 232 -22.72 36.69 2.26
N GLU A 233 -21.87 37.22 1.40
CA GLU A 233 -21.55 36.67 0.08
C GLU A 233 -20.05 36.83 -0.17
N VAL A 234 -19.41 35.81 -0.76
CA VAL A 234 -18.00 35.87 -1.18
C VAL A 234 -17.76 35.09 -2.48
N ALA A 235 -17.00 35.70 -3.39
CA ALA A 235 -16.39 35.08 -4.56
C ALA A 235 -15.06 35.79 -4.89
N PRO A 236 -13.95 35.06 -5.15
CA PRO A 236 -12.65 35.64 -5.51
C PRO A 236 -12.54 36.04 -6.99
N PHE A 237 -13.56 35.69 -7.79
CA PHE A 237 -13.62 35.92 -9.23
C PHE A 237 -15.07 36.02 -9.71
N GLY A 238 -15.25 36.20 -11.01
CA GLY A 238 -16.55 36.03 -11.66
C GLY A 238 -16.42 35.93 -13.18
N PRO A 239 -17.49 36.23 -13.95
CA PRO A 239 -17.45 36.18 -15.41
C PRO A 239 -16.54 37.26 -16.04
N GLY A 240 -15.99 38.19 -15.26
CA GLY A 240 -14.89 39.06 -15.68
C GLY A 240 -13.50 38.41 -15.63
N GLY A 241 -13.35 37.26 -14.96
CA GLY A 241 -12.08 36.63 -14.60
C GLY A 241 -11.71 36.83 -13.12
N SER A 242 -10.47 36.48 -12.77
CA SER A 242 -9.81 36.83 -11.49
C SER A 242 -9.85 38.35 -11.28
N GLY A 243 -10.06 38.83 -10.06
CA GLY A 243 -10.17 40.27 -9.78
C GLY A 243 -11.55 40.89 -10.05
N ASP A 244 -12.53 40.12 -10.55
CA ASP A 244 -13.96 40.47 -10.54
C ASP A 244 -14.65 39.97 -9.26
N ASP A 245 -13.93 40.05 -8.12
CA ASP A 245 -14.37 39.60 -6.80
C ASP A 245 -15.68 40.26 -6.35
N VAL A 246 -16.43 39.56 -5.50
CA VAL A 246 -17.56 40.09 -4.73
C VAL A 246 -17.37 39.71 -3.27
N VAL A 247 -17.51 40.67 -2.37
CA VAL A 247 -17.61 40.46 -0.92
C VAL A 247 -18.75 41.34 -0.38
N GLU A 248 -19.68 40.76 0.38
CA GLU A 248 -20.74 41.51 1.04
C GLU A 248 -20.72 41.38 2.55
N LEU A 249 -20.95 42.50 3.24
CA LEU A 249 -21.23 42.53 4.67
C LEU A 249 -22.72 42.81 4.90
N ARG A 250 -23.39 42.04 5.75
CA ARG A 250 -24.83 42.17 6.07
C ARG A 250 -25.04 42.30 7.58
N ASN A 251 -26.01 43.12 7.99
CA ASN A 251 -26.41 43.22 9.39
C ASN A 251 -27.63 42.33 9.68
N ASP A 252 -27.40 41.12 10.19
CA ASP A 252 -28.44 40.20 10.69
C ASP A 252 -28.85 40.51 12.15
N GLY A 253 -28.25 41.54 12.76
CA GLY A 253 -28.62 42.09 14.06
C GLY A 253 -29.94 42.88 14.06
N SER A 254 -30.37 43.31 15.24
CA SER A 254 -31.67 43.99 15.45
C SER A 254 -31.59 45.52 15.59
N ALA A 255 -30.40 46.09 15.50
CA ALA A 255 -30.14 47.53 15.57
C ALA A 255 -29.08 47.96 14.55
N PRO A 256 -29.04 49.23 14.11
CA PRO A 256 -27.98 49.72 13.24
C PRO A 256 -26.61 49.70 13.93
N VAL A 257 -25.58 49.26 13.21
CA VAL A 257 -24.18 49.21 13.64
C VAL A 257 -23.41 50.28 12.87
N SER A 258 -22.50 51.02 13.51
CA SER A 258 -21.55 51.89 12.81
C SER A 258 -20.21 51.18 12.64
N LEU A 259 -19.61 51.35 11.48
CA LEU A 259 -18.36 50.70 11.07
C LEU A 259 -17.15 51.65 11.20
N ASP A 260 -17.29 52.81 11.86
CA ASP A 260 -16.19 53.79 11.97
C ASP A 260 -14.96 53.18 12.65
N GLY A 261 -13.85 53.08 11.90
CA GLY A 261 -12.60 52.45 12.34
C GLY A 261 -12.47 50.95 12.04
N TRP A 262 -13.52 50.29 11.54
CA TRP A 262 -13.48 48.87 11.16
C TRP A 262 -12.67 48.65 9.88
N SER A 263 -12.26 47.41 9.63
CA SER A 263 -11.59 47.02 8.39
C SER A 263 -11.94 45.60 7.92
N LEU A 264 -11.72 45.35 6.63
CA LEU A 264 -11.72 44.01 6.04
C LEU A 264 -10.27 43.63 5.73
N VAL A 265 -9.77 42.56 6.33
CA VAL A 265 -8.46 41.97 5.99
C VAL A 265 -8.66 40.63 5.30
N ARG A 266 -7.62 40.13 4.64
CA ARG A 266 -7.63 38.82 3.97
C ARG A 266 -6.60 37.87 4.59
N CYS A 267 -6.77 36.58 4.37
CA CYS A 267 -5.68 35.62 4.44
C CYS A 267 -5.01 35.46 3.06
N THR A 268 -3.92 34.70 2.99
CA THR A 268 -3.25 34.30 1.74
C THR A 268 -3.78 32.94 1.25
N ALA A 269 -3.26 32.43 0.13
CA ALA A 269 -3.61 31.09 -0.36
C ALA A 269 -3.02 29.97 0.52
N GLU A 270 -1.96 30.31 1.25
CA GLU A 270 -1.28 29.48 2.25
C GLU A 270 -1.99 29.50 3.62
N GLY A 271 -3.09 30.25 3.76
CA GLY A 271 -3.90 30.32 4.97
C GLY A 271 -3.52 31.41 5.98
N GLU A 272 -2.34 32.01 5.86
CA GLU A 272 -1.81 33.04 6.78
C GLU A 272 -2.58 34.37 6.72
N ARG A 273 -2.73 35.07 7.86
CA ARG A 273 -3.36 36.40 7.89
C ARG A 273 -2.44 37.49 7.32
N TRP A 274 -2.95 38.28 6.37
CA TRP A 274 -2.20 39.33 5.69
C TRP A 274 -1.96 40.57 6.57
N LEU A 275 -0.72 40.73 7.05
CA LEU A 275 -0.24 41.88 7.85
C LEU A 275 -0.01 43.19 7.05
N GLY A 276 -0.36 43.22 5.76
CA GLY A 276 -0.21 44.42 4.93
C GLY A 276 -1.35 45.43 5.07
N ALA A 277 -1.61 46.21 4.03
CA ALA A 277 -2.78 47.08 3.99
C ALA A 277 -4.08 46.24 3.97
N PRO A 278 -5.13 46.63 4.73
CA PRO A 278 -6.46 46.01 4.64
C PRO A 278 -7.05 46.12 3.23
N GLN A 279 -7.95 45.20 2.88
CA GLN A 279 -8.68 45.26 1.61
C GLN A 279 -9.73 46.37 1.59
N ALA A 280 -10.38 46.64 2.73
CA ALA A 280 -11.23 47.81 2.91
C ALA A 280 -11.08 48.39 4.33
N THR A 281 -11.36 49.68 4.47
CA THR A 281 -11.39 50.40 5.76
C THR A 281 -12.60 51.31 5.79
N PHE A 282 -13.35 51.29 6.89
CA PHE A 282 -14.61 52.01 7.06
C PHE A 282 -14.44 53.19 8.02
N GLY A 283 -15.21 54.26 7.84
CA GLY A 283 -14.99 55.53 8.52
C GLY A 283 -16.24 56.26 8.97
N ALA A 284 -16.05 57.48 9.50
CA ALA A 284 -17.05 58.29 10.16
C ALA A 284 -18.22 58.72 9.24
N GLY A 285 -19.19 57.82 9.10
CA GLY A 285 -20.34 57.91 8.20
C GLY A 285 -20.89 56.54 7.80
N ASP A 286 -20.06 55.50 7.84
CA ASP A 286 -20.42 54.14 7.46
C ASP A 286 -21.21 53.46 8.59
N SER A 287 -22.38 52.94 8.25
CA SER A 287 -23.26 52.21 9.16
C SER A 287 -24.21 51.31 8.39
N LEU A 288 -24.48 50.11 8.92
CA LEU A 288 -25.46 49.17 8.39
C LEU A 288 -26.69 49.08 9.29
N ALA A 289 -27.88 49.35 8.74
CA ALA A 289 -29.16 49.07 9.38
C ALA A 289 -29.51 47.56 9.32
N PRO A 290 -30.42 47.06 10.18
CA PRO A 290 -30.87 45.66 10.13
C PRO A 290 -31.40 45.24 8.75
N GLY A 291 -30.80 44.19 8.19
CA GLY A 291 -31.08 43.68 6.85
C GLY A 291 -30.47 44.49 5.71
N GLU A 292 -29.63 45.48 5.98
CA GLU A 292 -28.86 46.22 4.97
C GLU A 292 -27.57 45.46 4.61
N GLN A 293 -27.09 45.65 3.38
CA GLN A 293 -25.88 45.05 2.81
C GLN A 293 -24.89 46.15 2.38
N LEU A 294 -23.60 45.92 2.58
CA LEU A 294 -22.48 46.74 2.07
C LEU A 294 -21.71 45.89 1.06
N LEU A 295 -21.69 46.34 -0.19
CA LEU A 295 -21.04 45.66 -1.30
C LEU A 295 -19.60 46.16 -1.49
N ILE A 296 -18.66 45.23 -1.49
CA ILE A 296 -17.23 45.43 -1.71
C ILE A 296 -16.85 44.60 -2.95
N VAL A 297 -16.07 45.15 -3.87
CA VAL A 297 -15.76 44.47 -5.14
C VAL A 297 -14.26 44.45 -5.45
N GLY A 298 -13.88 43.50 -6.29
CA GLY A 298 -12.51 43.31 -6.77
C GLY A 298 -11.94 44.50 -7.55
N PRO A 299 -10.59 44.61 -7.64
CA PRO A 299 -9.93 45.73 -8.31
C PRO A 299 -10.20 45.79 -9.83
N GLU A 300 -10.57 44.67 -10.45
CA GLU A 300 -10.90 44.58 -11.88
C GLU A 300 -12.41 44.48 -12.15
N SER A 301 -13.23 44.52 -11.08
CA SER A 301 -14.66 44.22 -11.20
C SER A 301 -15.44 45.14 -12.14
N SER A 302 -16.35 44.50 -12.87
CA SER A 302 -17.29 45.16 -13.78
C SER A 302 -18.38 45.97 -13.06
N ILE A 303 -18.64 45.68 -11.78
CA ILE A 303 -19.73 46.23 -10.97
C ILE A 303 -19.40 47.69 -10.57
N ARG A 304 -20.37 48.61 -10.75
CA ARG A 304 -20.15 50.07 -10.64
C ARG A 304 -20.82 50.75 -9.45
N GLU A 305 -21.67 50.05 -8.71
CA GLU A 305 -22.45 50.62 -7.60
C GLU A 305 -22.01 50.05 -6.22
N ALA A 306 -20.75 49.64 -6.12
CA ALA A 306 -20.14 49.15 -4.88
C ALA A 306 -19.85 50.29 -3.88
N ASN A 307 -19.88 49.97 -2.58
CA ASN A 307 -19.53 50.87 -1.49
C ASN A 307 -18.01 51.04 -1.34
N ALA A 308 -17.25 49.97 -1.57
CA ALA A 308 -15.79 49.94 -1.52
C ALA A 308 -15.20 49.06 -2.64
N VAL A 309 -13.91 49.25 -2.91
CA VAL A 309 -13.13 48.46 -3.90
C VAL A 309 -11.87 47.95 -3.21
N MET A 310 -11.57 46.66 -3.38
CA MET A 310 -10.43 46.01 -2.74
C MET A 310 -9.09 46.47 -3.34
N SER A 311 -8.04 46.42 -2.52
CA SER A 311 -6.67 46.81 -2.91
C SER A 311 -5.93 45.73 -3.71
N THR A 312 -6.40 44.48 -3.64
CA THR A 312 -5.87 43.30 -4.32
C THR A 312 -7.02 42.31 -4.50
N SER A 313 -6.97 41.50 -5.57
CA SER A 313 -7.82 40.31 -5.70
C SER A 313 -7.63 39.37 -4.50
N LEU A 314 -8.65 38.60 -4.17
CA LEU A 314 -8.47 37.33 -3.47
C LEU A 314 -7.78 36.33 -4.43
N ALA A 315 -7.27 35.22 -3.89
CA ALA A 315 -6.66 34.17 -4.70
C ALA A 315 -7.72 33.11 -5.06
N ASP A 316 -7.79 32.78 -6.34
CA ASP A 316 -8.91 32.07 -6.97
C ASP A 316 -9.25 30.72 -6.32
N ALA A 317 -8.24 29.89 -6.01
CA ALA A 317 -8.41 28.52 -5.50
C ALA A 317 -8.28 28.37 -3.97
N ALA A 318 -7.79 29.39 -3.26
CA ALA A 318 -7.69 29.39 -1.81
C ALA A 318 -7.62 30.83 -1.27
N TYR A 319 -8.53 31.18 -0.36
CA TYR A 319 -8.61 32.53 0.21
C TYR A 319 -9.29 32.53 1.59
N GLY A 320 -9.08 33.62 2.33
CA GLY A 320 -9.83 33.91 3.55
C GLY A 320 -10.04 35.40 3.78
N LEU A 321 -11.00 35.73 4.64
CA LEU A 321 -11.39 37.08 5.02
C LEU A 321 -11.70 37.15 6.52
N GLN A 322 -11.32 38.25 7.17
CA GLN A 322 -11.77 38.63 8.52
C GLN A 322 -12.30 40.07 8.49
N VAL A 323 -13.44 40.30 9.13
CA VAL A 323 -13.93 41.64 9.47
C VAL A 323 -13.42 42.00 10.86
N LEU A 324 -12.63 43.07 10.97
CA LEU A 324 -12.10 43.57 12.23
C LEU A 324 -12.87 44.82 12.68
N ASP A 325 -13.22 44.89 13.96
CA ASP A 325 -13.79 46.11 14.55
C ASP A 325 -12.73 47.20 14.83
N ALA A 326 -13.17 48.32 15.43
CA ALA A 326 -12.32 49.48 15.71
C ALA A 326 -11.28 49.25 16.84
N ASP A 327 -11.43 48.20 17.65
CA ASP A 327 -10.44 47.77 18.64
C ASP A 327 -9.54 46.64 18.08
N GLY A 328 -9.81 46.15 16.87
CA GLY A 328 -9.04 45.15 16.14
C GLY A 328 -9.54 43.71 16.33
N LEU A 329 -10.71 43.50 16.93
CA LEU A 329 -11.25 42.16 17.21
C LEU A 329 -11.98 41.60 15.99
N VAL A 330 -11.83 40.29 15.72
CA VAL A 330 -12.52 39.61 14.61
C VAL A 330 -14.02 39.49 14.91
N VAL A 331 -14.86 40.11 14.09
CA VAL A 331 -16.32 40.15 14.22
C VAL A 331 -16.99 38.97 13.52
N ASP A 332 -16.51 38.64 12.33
CA ASP A 332 -16.90 37.47 11.53
C ASP A 332 -15.79 37.18 10.51
N GLU A 333 -15.68 35.91 10.12
CA GLU A 333 -14.61 35.40 9.26
C GLU A 333 -15.06 34.26 8.36
N VAL A 334 -14.34 34.04 7.27
CA VAL A 334 -14.58 32.94 6.33
C VAL A 334 -13.30 32.56 5.59
N ALA A 335 -13.11 31.26 5.37
CA ALA A 335 -12.07 30.69 4.51
C ALA A 335 -12.69 29.75 3.47
N SER A 336 -12.07 29.66 2.30
CA SER A 336 -12.37 28.68 1.26
C SER A 336 -11.07 28.14 0.68
N ALA A 337 -10.91 26.83 0.63
CA ALA A 337 -9.72 26.15 0.10
C ALA A 337 -10.03 24.67 -0.21
N HIS A 338 -9.11 23.96 -0.88
CA HIS A 338 -9.27 22.53 -1.17
C HIS A 338 -8.91 21.63 0.03
N GLN A 339 -7.71 21.81 0.63
CA GLN A 339 -7.19 20.99 1.74
C GLN A 339 -6.77 21.87 2.92
N ARG A 340 -5.83 22.82 2.72
CA ARG A 340 -5.26 23.69 3.76
C ARG A 340 -6.31 24.46 4.56
N ASP A 341 -6.11 24.54 5.88
CA ASP A 341 -6.86 25.42 6.79
C ASP A 341 -6.33 26.87 6.72
N SER A 342 -6.91 27.79 7.51
CA SER A 342 -6.53 29.21 7.51
C SER A 342 -6.84 29.92 8.82
N ALA A 343 -6.03 30.92 9.18
CA ALA A 343 -6.31 31.85 10.28
C ALA A 343 -7.64 32.65 10.12
N CYS A 344 -8.25 32.64 8.92
CA CYS A 344 -9.56 33.23 8.64
C CYS A 344 -10.72 32.21 8.74
N GLN A 345 -10.48 31.01 9.28
CA GLN A 345 -11.44 29.91 9.38
C GLN A 345 -12.13 29.87 10.75
N SER A 346 -13.46 29.79 10.76
CA SER A 346 -14.26 29.73 11.99
C SER A 346 -14.39 28.29 12.52
N GLY A 347 -13.32 27.75 13.12
CA GLY A 347 -13.28 26.41 13.69
C GLY A 347 -12.88 25.34 12.65
N ALA A 348 -13.41 24.12 12.77
CA ALA A 348 -12.98 22.99 11.92
C ALA A 348 -13.58 23.00 10.50
N ASP A 349 -14.55 23.87 10.21
CA ASP A 349 -15.23 23.93 8.91
C ASP A 349 -14.71 25.12 8.06
N LYS A 350 -14.29 24.85 6.82
CA LYS A 350 -14.11 25.85 5.75
C LYS A 350 -15.02 25.58 4.57
N LEU A 351 -15.11 26.55 3.67
CA LEU A 351 -15.82 26.40 2.41
C LEU A 351 -14.98 25.59 1.41
N PRO A 352 -15.60 24.73 0.58
CA PRO A 352 -14.91 24.07 -0.51
C PRO A 352 -14.57 25.07 -1.62
N ALA A 353 -13.32 25.07 -2.11
CA ALA A 353 -12.97 25.79 -3.32
C ALA A 353 -13.57 25.08 -4.56
N GLU A 354 -14.81 25.45 -4.93
CA GLU A 354 -15.60 24.78 -5.98
C GLU A 354 -16.44 25.71 -6.88
N LEU A 355 -16.27 27.03 -6.76
CA LEU A 355 -17.11 28.03 -7.45
C LEU A 355 -16.85 28.06 -8.97
N ASP A 356 -17.91 28.01 -9.78
CA ASP A 356 -17.80 28.25 -11.23
C ASP A 356 -17.77 29.75 -11.59
N ALA A 357 -16.61 30.24 -12.03
CA ALA A 357 -16.42 31.63 -12.46
C ALA A 357 -17.32 32.02 -13.65
N ALA A 358 -17.59 31.10 -14.59
CA ALA A 358 -18.34 31.38 -15.81
C ALA A 358 -19.85 31.63 -15.55
N ARG A 359 -20.44 30.90 -14.59
CA ARG A 359 -21.78 31.15 -14.04
C ARG A 359 -21.81 32.32 -13.04
N GLY A 360 -20.65 32.79 -12.61
CA GLY A 360 -20.52 33.80 -11.56
C GLY A 360 -21.04 33.29 -10.22
N GLU A 361 -20.68 32.06 -9.88
CA GLU A 361 -21.03 31.44 -8.61
C GLU A 361 -20.27 32.10 -7.44
N SER A 362 -20.88 32.03 -6.26
CA SER A 362 -20.43 32.65 -5.01
C SER A 362 -20.90 31.81 -3.84
N HIS A 363 -20.16 31.81 -2.73
CA HIS A 363 -20.69 31.27 -1.48
C HIS A 363 -21.59 32.32 -0.81
N GLN A 364 -22.79 31.92 -0.41
CA GLN A 364 -23.79 32.79 0.17
C GLN A 364 -24.26 32.24 1.54
N ARG A 365 -24.12 33.04 2.61
CA ARG A 365 -24.49 32.67 3.99
C ARG A 365 -26.00 32.76 4.19
N ARG A 366 -26.65 31.64 4.52
CA ARG A 366 -28.11 31.55 4.74
C ARG A 366 -28.55 32.40 5.93
N THR A 367 -29.65 33.14 5.79
CA THR A 367 -30.22 34.03 6.83
C THR A 367 -30.91 33.30 8.00
N ASP A 368 -30.99 31.97 7.95
CA ASP A 368 -31.55 31.14 9.03
C ASP A 368 -30.46 30.47 9.90
N GLY A 369 -29.19 30.76 9.63
CA GLY A 369 -28.04 30.20 10.35
C GLY A 369 -27.63 28.80 9.91
N SER A 370 -28.31 28.16 8.94
CA SER A 370 -27.95 26.82 8.47
C SER A 370 -26.75 26.80 7.50
N GLY A 371 -25.70 27.56 7.80
CA GLY A 371 -24.45 27.59 7.03
C GLY A 371 -24.57 28.28 5.66
N TRP A 372 -23.80 27.78 4.69
CA TRP A 372 -23.63 28.38 3.36
C TRP A 372 -24.25 27.55 2.23
N ILE A 373 -24.45 28.18 1.08
CA ILE A 373 -24.72 27.56 -0.24
C ILE A 373 -23.74 28.11 -1.26
N VAL A 374 -23.61 27.43 -2.39
CA VAL A 374 -23.11 28.03 -3.63
C VAL A 374 -24.30 28.40 -4.53
N ALA A 375 -24.27 29.61 -5.08
CA ALA A 375 -25.28 30.11 -6.00
C ALA A 375 -24.71 31.22 -6.90
N PRO A 376 -25.35 31.51 -8.05
CA PRO A 376 -25.04 32.71 -8.84
C PRO A 376 -25.12 33.98 -7.98
N ARG A 377 -24.09 34.82 -8.08
CA ARG A 377 -23.85 36.00 -7.24
C ARG A 377 -25.01 37.00 -7.20
N THR A 378 -25.26 37.57 -6.03
CA THR A 378 -26.37 38.49 -5.74
C THR A 378 -25.93 39.90 -5.31
N PRO A 379 -24.94 40.55 -5.96
CA PRO A 379 -24.39 41.83 -5.52
C PRO A 379 -25.46 42.95 -5.42
N GLY A 380 -25.60 43.52 -4.23
CA GLY A 380 -26.60 44.52 -3.88
C GLY A 380 -28.01 43.96 -3.66
N ALA A 381 -28.17 42.64 -3.52
CA ALA A 381 -29.46 41.96 -3.40
C ALA A 381 -29.43 40.84 -2.36
N ALA A 382 -30.60 40.45 -1.85
CA ALA A 382 -30.68 39.39 -0.84
C ALA A 382 -30.31 38.02 -1.42
N ASN A 383 -29.41 37.32 -0.71
CA ASN A 383 -28.91 35.99 -1.00
C ASN A 383 -29.98 34.98 -1.47
N ALA A 384 -29.54 34.03 -2.29
CA ALA A 384 -30.29 32.82 -2.62
C ALA A 384 -30.61 31.98 -1.36
N ARG A 385 -31.55 31.04 -1.52
CA ARG A 385 -32.06 30.18 -0.43
C ARG A 385 -31.89 28.69 -0.69
N THR A 386 -31.31 28.36 -1.84
CA THR A 386 -31.23 27.01 -2.39
C THR A 386 -29.88 26.87 -3.06
N GLU A 387 -29.24 25.73 -2.83
CA GLU A 387 -28.03 25.31 -3.52
C GLU A 387 -28.28 25.26 -5.04
N LEU A 388 -27.39 25.87 -5.82
CA LEU A 388 -27.51 26.03 -7.28
C LEU A 388 -26.16 25.91 -8.02
N SER A 389 -25.10 25.41 -7.37
CA SER A 389 -23.80 25.19 -8.02
C SER A 389 -23.85 24.24 -9.21
N LEU A 390 -22.89 24.45 -10.11
CA LEU A 390 -22.53 23.51 -11.15
C LEU A 390 -22.04 22.16 -10.59
N ARG A 391 -21.29 22.14 -9.48
CA ARG A 391 -20.75 20.88 -8.92
C ARG A 391 -21.86 19.96 -8.41
N ALA A 392 -22.82 20.48 -7.62
CA ALA A 392 -23.91 19.72 -7.03
C ALA A 392 -25.02 19.32 -8.04
N ALA A 393 -25.05 19.94 -9.22
CA ALA A 393 -26.00 19.59 -10.27
C ALA A 393 -25.80 18.14 -10.75
N GLN A 394 -26.89 17.39 -10.80
CA GLN A 394 -26.89 15.99 -11.22
C GLN A 394 -27.04 15.88 -12.75
N PRO A 395 -26.30 14.99 -13.43
CA PRO A 395 -26.45 14.75 -14.87
C PRO A 395 -27.88 14.37 -15.28
N LEU A 396 -28.39 15.03 -16.31
CA LEU A 396 -29.71 14.77 -16.89
C LEU A 396 -29.70 13.50 -17.74
N THR A 397 -30.80 12.74 -17.72
CA THR A 397 -30.97 11.56 -18.60
C THR A 397 -31.26 11.97 -20.05
N THR A 398 -30.28 12.58 -20.73
CA THR A 398 -30.42 13.09 -22.11
C THR A 398 -30.36 11.99 -23.16
N GLY A 399 -29.56 10.95 -22.90
CA GLY A 399 -29.22 9.89 -23.85
C GLY A 399 -27.90 10.13 -24.61
N VAL A 400 -27.34 11.33 -24.55
CA VAL A 400 -26.00 11.67 -25.08
C VAL A 400 -25.01 11.62 -23.91
N VAL A 401 -23.90 10.93 -24.09
CA VAL A 401 -22.82 10.82 -23.09
C VAL A 401 -21.45 10.95 -23.75
N ILE A 402 -20.45 11.33 -22.96
CA ILE A 402 -19.04 11.21 -23.30
C ILE A 402 -18.71 9.72 -23.36
N THR A 403 -18.21 9.26 -24.50
CA THR A 403 -17.90 7.84 -24.76
C THR A 403 -16.42 7.57 -24.87
N GLU A 404 -15.64 8.55 -25.32
CA GLU A 404 -14.20 8.45 -25.49
C GLU A 404 -13.53 9.79 -25.12
N LEU A 405 -12.43 9.73 -24.36
CA LEU A 405 -11.66 10.89 -23.90
C LEU A 405 -10.16 10.64 -24.11
N ALA A 406 -9.49 11.56 -24.78
CA ALA A 406 -8.04 11.49 -25.05
C ALA A 406 -7.37 12.83 -24.70
N THR A 407 -6.23 12.78 -24.01
CA THR A 407 -5.56 13.96 -23.42
C THR A 407 -4.11 14.14 -23.86
N ASP A 408 -3.70 13.55 -24.99
CA ASP A 408 -2.28 13.42 -25.33
C ASP A 408 -1.55 14.76 -25.48
N PRO A 409 -0.30 14.86 -24.98
CA PRO A 409 0.52 16.04 -25.17
C PRO A 409 1.00 16.15 -26.62
N LEU A 410 0.40 17.06 -27.39
CA LEU A 410 0.66 17.31 -28.83
C LEU A 410 2.10 17.72 -29.20
N THR A 411 3.06 17.63 -28.28
CA THR A 411 4.46 18.04 -28.47
C THR A 411 5.48 16.93 -28.17
N VAL A 412 5.06 15.79 -27.61
CA VAL A 412 5.96 14.68 -27.27
C VAL A 412 6.24 13.82 -28.50
N SER A 413 7.48 13.86 -29.00
CA SER A 413 7.88 13.21 -30.26
C SER A 413 7.94 11.67 -30.24
N ALA A 414 7.68 11.05 -29.08
CA ALA A 414 7.50 9.59 -28.98
C ALA A 414 6.09 9.15 -29.41
N ILE A 415 5.09 10.02 -29.27
CA ILE A 415 3.71 9.77 -29.69
C ILE A 415 3.61 10.04 -31.18
N ALA A 416 3.45 8.99 -31.98
CA ALA A 416 3.46 9.09 -33.45
C ALA A 416 2.18 9.75 -34.01
N GLU A 417 1.03 9.51 -33.37
CA GLU A 417 -0.28 10.03 -33.76
C GLU A 417 -1.03 10.54 -32.50
N PRO A 418 -0.76 11.76 -32.02
CA PRO A 418 -1.27 12.21 -30.72
C PRO A 418 -2.77 12.50 -30.73
N HIS A 419 -3.49 11.89 -29.79
CA HIS A 419 -4.92 11.97 -29.62
C HIS A 419 -5.31 12.91 -28.47
N ASN A 420 -5.81 14.10 -28.80
CA ASN A 420 -6.35 15.04 -27.81
C ASN A 420 -7.76 15.46 -28.25
N PHE A 421 -8.80 14.81 -27.70
CA PHE A 421 -10.18 14.94 -28.15
C PHE A 421 -11.23 14.42 -27.15
N VAL A 422 -12.50 14.73 -27.43
CA VAL A 422 -13.70 14.22 -26.75
C VAL A 422 -14.65 13.64 -27.81
N GLU A 423 -15.19 12.43 -27.59
CA GLU A 423 -16.34 11.91 -28.33
C GLU A 423 -17.63 11.96 -27.49
N LEU A 424 -18.71 12.47 -28.09
CA LEU A 424 -20.08 12.37 -27.56
C LEU A 424 -20.93 11.43 -28.43
N THR A 425 -21.49 10.37 -27.87
CA THR A 425 -22.42 9.45 -28.57
C THR A 425 -23.84 9.53 -28.02
N ASN A 426 -24.84 9.51 -28.89
CA ASN A 426 -26.23 9.28 -28.49
C ASN A 426 -26.52 7.77 -28.36
N LEU A 427 -26.60 7.29 -27.11
CA LEU A 427 -26.88 5.90 -26.74
C LEU A 427 -28.39 5.62 -26.51
N SER A 428 -29.28 6.54 -26.88
CA SER A 428 -30.74 6.35 -26.76
C SER A 428 -31.40 5.83 -28.05
N ASP A 429 -32.62 5.32 -27.94
CA ASP A 429 -33.43 4.79 -29.06
C ASP A 429 -34.03 5.88 -29.98
N ARG A 430 -33.78 7.15 -29.66
CA ARG A 430 -34.38 8.35 -30.26
C ARG A 430 -33.31 9.35 -30.67
N SER A 431 -33.61 10.18 -31.67
CA SER A 431 -32.73 11.32 -31.96
C SER A 431 -32.75 12.33 -30.80
N VAL A 432 -31.58 12.86 -30.46
CA VAL A 432 -31.41 13.95 -29.49
C VAL A 432 -31.01 15.22 -30.24
N ASP A 433 -31.65 16.32 -29.88
CA ASP A 433 -31.35 17.66 -30.40
C ASP A 433 -30.27 18.27 -29.51
N VAL A 434 -29.10 18.57 -30.08
CA VAL A 434 -27.95 19.16 -29.34
C VAL A 434 -27.71 20.63 -29.73
N ALA A 435 -28.60 21.19 -30.55
CA ALA A 435 -28.68 22.62 -30.87
C ALA A 435 -28.54 23.51 -29.61
N GLY A 436 -27.52 24.36 -29.57
CA GLY A 436 -27.25 25.28 -28.47
C GLY A 436 -26.68 24.63 -27.19
N TRP A 437 -26.32 23.34 -27.22
CA TRP A 437 -25.49 22.76 -26.16
C TRP A 437 -24.05 23.27 -26.27
N SER A 438 -23.26 23.09 -25.21
CA SER A 438 -21.84 23.45 -25.15
C SER A 438 -21.02 22.35 -24.46
N VAL A 439 -19.74 22.27 -24.81
CA VAL A 439 -18.77 21.35 -24.20
C VAL A 439 -17.64 22.15 -23.62
N TRP A 440 -17.38 21.98 -22.33
CA TRP A 440 -16.39 22.71 -21.55
C TRP A 440 -15.28 21.76 -21.11
N ALA A 441 -14.11 22.33 -20.81
CA ALA A 441 -13.05 21.63 -20.10
C ALA A 441 -12.79 22.28 -18.74
N CYS A 442 -12.31 21.46 -17.81
CA CYS A 442 -11.65 21.90 -16.59
C CYS A 442 -10.15 21.63 -16.71
N ASP A 443 -9.31 22.56 -16.25
CA ASP A 443 -7.85 22.44 -16.24
C ASP A 443 -7.36 21.65 -15.01
N ALA A 444 -6.05 21.38 -14.93
CA ALA A 444 -5.43 20.55 -13.87
C ALA A 444 -5.56 21.09 -12.43
N ASP A 445 -6.01 22.33 -12.27
CA ASP A 445 -6.43 22.94 -10.99
C ASP A 445 -7.88 22.59 -10.61
N GLY A 446 -8.56 21.76 -11.41
CA GLY A 446 -9.97 21.41 -11.30
C GLY A 446 -10.92 22.47 -11.88
N MET A 447 -10.44 23.66 -12.23
CA MET A 447 -11.27 24.82 -12.55
C MET A 447 -11.77 24.82 -13.99
N ARG A 448 -13.05 25.20 -14.19
CA ARG A 448 -13.65 25.28 -15.52
C ARG A 448 -13.10 26.45 -16.33
N ARG A 449 -12.66 26.18 -17.57
CA ARG A 449 -12.16 27.19 -18.50
C ARG A 449 -13.23 28.24 -18.81
N ALA A 450 -12.81 29.51 -18.89
CA ALA A 450 -13.68 30.64 -19.23
C ALA A 450 -14.23 30.63 -20.68
N GLN A 451 -13.88 29.64 -21.51
CA GLN A 451 -14.40 29.43 -22.87
C GLN A 451 -14.63 27.92 -23.11
N PRO A 452 -15.69 27.54 -23.84
CA PRO A 452 -15.95 26.14 -24.18
C PRO A 452 -14.99 25.61 -25.25
N LEU A 453 -14.85 24.28 -25.31
CA LEU A 453 -14.21 23.54 -26.42
C LEU A 453 -15.08 23.58 -27.69
N ALA A 454 -16.40 23.56 -27.54
CA ALA A 454 -17.35 23.64 -28.64
C ALA A 454 -18.71 24.20 -28.19
N GLU A 455 -19.38 24.91 -29.10
CA GLU A 455 -20.80 25.25 -29.04
C GLU A 455 -21.47 24.72 -30.32
N PHE A 456 -22.71 24.25 -30.21
CA PHE A 456 -23.46 23.69 -31.35
C PHE A 456 -24.40 24.75 -31.96
N ASP A 457 -24.28 24.98 -33.27
CA ASP A 457 -24.76 26.17 -34.01
C ASP A 457 -26.29 26.31 -34.10
N GLY A 458 -27.01 25.24 -33.75
CA GLY A 458 -28.47 25.22 -33.67
C GLY A 458 -29.13 24.31 -34.70
N THR A 459 -28.36 23.48 -35.40
CA THR A 459 -28.84 22.59 -36.46
C THR A 459 -28.51 21.10 -36.22
N GLU A 460 -27.69 20.81 -35.22
CA GLU A 460 -27.11 19.50 -34.94
C GLU A 460 -28.09 18.58 -34.20
N ARG A 461 -28.27 17.37 -34.74
CA ARG A 461 -29.14 16.35 -34.16
C ARG A 461 -28.51 14.97 -34.26
N LEU A 462 -28.09 14.43 -33.12
CA LEU A 462 -27.54 13.08 -33.01
C LEU A 462 -28.64 12.04 -33.21
N ALA A 463 -28.48 11.17 -34.21
CA ALA A 463 -29.29 9.96 -34.35
C ALA A 463 -28.88 8.89 -33.31
N PRO A 464 -29.71 7.87 -33.04
CA PRO A 464 -29.29 6.71 -32.24
C PRO A 464 -28.01 6.09 -32.78
N GLY A 465 -27.01 5.90 -31.91
CA GLY A 465 -25.69 5.36 -32.26
C GLY A 465 -24.80 6.31 -33.08
N ALA A 466 -25.17 7.59 -33.24
CA ALA A 466 -24.30 8.58 -33.87
C ALA A 466 -23.40 9.26 -32.83
N SER A 467 -22.16 9.54 -33.24
CA SER A 467 -21.16 10.26 -32.47
C SER A 467 -20.82 11.62 -33.08
N ILE A 468 -20.35 12.55 -32.25
CA ILE A 468 -19.64 13.78 -32.64
C ILE A 468 -18.29 13.80 -31.93
N VAL A 469 -17.23 14.08 -32.67
CA VAL A 469 -15.86 14.24 -32.15
C VAL A 469 -15.44 15.71 -32.15
N ILE A 470 -14.81 16.14 -31.07
CA ILE A 470 -14.33 17.49 -30.80
C ILE A 470 -12.84 17.37 -30.43
N ALA A 471 -11.91 17.93 -31.22
CA ALA A 471 -10.47 17.69 -31.05
C ALA A 471 -9.61 18.96 -30.99
N ALA A 472 -8.45 18.85 -30.33
CA ALA A 472 -7.49 19.94 -30.24
C ALA A 472 -6.82 20.23 -31.60
N ALA A 473 -6.51 21.49 -31.85
CA ALA A 473 -5.76 21.91 -33.03
C ALA A 473 -4.33 21.31 -33.03
N GLY A 474 -4.11 20.28 -33.86
CA GLY A 474 -2.86 19.51 -33.94
C GLY A 474 -2.97 18.05 -33.47
N SER A 475 -4.12 17.63 -32.95
CA SER A 475 -4.46 16.21 -32.76
C SER A 475 -4.50 15.47 -34.11
N SER A 476 -4.14 14.18 -34.12
CA SER A 476 -4.29 13.30 -35.29
C SER A 476 -5.75 12.96 -35.62
N THR A 477 -6.68 13.25 -34.71
CA THR A 477 -8.09 12.90 -34.85
C THR A 477 -8.87 13.86 -35.76
N ASP A 478 -9.47 13.32 -36.84
CA ASP A 478 -10.49 14.03 -37.63
C ASP A 478 -11.72 14.36 -36.76
N ALA A 479 -12.11 15.62 -36.70
CA ALA A 479 -13.16 16.11 -35.79
C ALA A 479 -14.16 17.06 -36.47
N ALA A 480 -15.38 17.11 -35.93
CA ALA A 480 -16.44 18.01 -36.41
C ALA A 480 -16.28 19.44 -35.87
N HIS A 481 -15.71 19.58 -34.68
CA HIS A 481 -15.37 20.87 -34.04
C HIS A 481 -13.90 20.83 -33.57
N GLN A 482 -13.24 21.99 -33.54
CA GLN A 482 -11.83 22.10 -33.14
C GLN A 482 -11.64 23.17 -32.07
N PHE A 483 -10.69 22.95 -31.15
CA PHE A 483 -10.34 23.89 -30.08
C PHE A 483 -8.83 24.16 -30.00
N ASP A 484 -8.45 25.41 -29.70
CA ASP A 484 -7.05 25.87 -29.81
C ASP A 484 -6.14 25.47 -28.63
N ARG A 485 -6.69 25.25 -27.43
CA ARG A 485 -5.92 24.87 -26.23
C ARG A 485 -6.19 23.40 -25.88
N PRO A 486 -5.20 22.48 -26.03
CA PRO A 486 -5.35 21.06 -25.70
C PRO A 486 -5.89 20.81 -24.29
N LEU A 487 -6.49 19.65 -24.06
CA LEU A 487 -6.61 19.09 -22.71
C LEU A 487 -5.20 18.78 -22.20
N ASP A 488 -4.96 18.99 -20.91
CA ASP A 488 -3.67 18.72 -20.27
C ASP A 488 -3.62 17.27 -19.78
N PHE A 489 -2.51 16.58 -20.06
CA PHE A 489 -2.30 15.19 -19.64
C PHE A 489 -1.96 15.08 -18.15
N LEU A 490 -1.53 16.19 -17.52
CA LEU A 490 -1.31 16.33 -16.08
C LEU A 490 -2.60 16.61 -15.28
N GLY A 491 -3.76 16.54 -15.92
CA GLY A 491 -5.05 16.75 -15.28
C GLY A 491 -6.01 17.52 -16.18
N SER A 492 -7.16 16.91 -16.49
CA SER A 492 -8.23 17.59 -17.22
C SER A 492 -9.58 16.91 -17.00
N GLY A 493 -10.63 17.72 -17.00
CA GLY A 493 -12.01 17.24 -16.99
C GLY A 493 -12.81 17.79 -18.16
N VAL A 494 -13.93 17.15 -18.48
CA VAL A 494 -14.85 17.56 -19.54
C VAL A 494 -16.28 17.57 -19.01
N LEU A 495 -17.04 18.59 -19.41
CA LEU A 495 -18.42 18.83 -19.00
C LEU A 495 -19.28 19.19 -20.22
N VAL A 496 -20.39 18.48 -20.41
CA VAL A 496 -21.38 18.79 -21.47
C VAL A 496 -22.58 19.49 -20.83
N GLU A 497 -22.88 20.70 -21.29
CA GLU A 497 -23.97 21.56 -20.78
C GLU A 497 -25.05 21.74 -21.85
N THR A 498 -26.31 21.50 -21.49
CA THR A 498 -27.48 21.62 -22.38
C THR A 498 -27.86 23.08 -22.62
N ALA A 499 -28.64 23.35 -23.67
CA ALA A 499 -29.08 24.70 -24.05
C ALA A 499 -29.93 25.45 -22.99
N ASP A 500 -30.36 24.76 -21.93
CA ASP A 500 -31.06 25.30 -20.76
C ASP A 500 -30.23 25.30 -19.46
N GLY A 501 -28.92 25.01 -19.55
CA GLY A 501 -27.98 25.06 -18.42
C GLY A 501 -27.94 23.81 -17.54
N GLY A 502 -28.52 22.70 -17.99
CA GLY A 502 -28.42 21.41 -17.32
C GLY A 502 -27.13 20.67 -17.70
N ILE A 503 -26.63 19.79 -16.84
CA ILE A 503 -25.52 18.90 -17.19
C ILE A 503 -26.08 17.73 -18.02
N ALA A 504 -25.51 17.44 -19.19
CA ALA A 504 -25.84 16.26 -19.97
C ALA A 504 -25.00 15.05 -19.57
N ASP A 505 -23.69 15.25 -19.42
CA ASP A 505 -22.70 14.29 -18.93
C ASP A 505 -21.40 15.01 -18.52
N ARG A 506 -20.53 14.35 -17.76
CA ARG A 506 -19.18 14.83 -17.41
C ARG A 506 -18.22 13.68 -17.10
N VAL A 507 -16.92 13.97 -17.08
CA VAL A 507 -15.84 13.07 -16.62
C VAL A 507 -14.62 13.89 -16.19
N GLY A 508 -14.01 13.52 -15.07
CA GLY A 508 -12.71 14.05 -14.63
C GLY A 508 -11.58 13.04 -14.81
N ALA A 509 -10.38 13.49 -15.20
CA ALA A 509 -9.16 12.70 -15.21
C ALA A 509 -8.03 13.52 -14.56
N PHE A 510 -7.87 13.39 -13.24
CA PHE A 510 -7.02 14.28 -12.44
C PHE A 510 -6.05 13.57 -11.49
N HIS A 511 -6.29 12.30 -11.14
CA HIS A 511 -5.40 11.62 -10.19
C HIS A 511 -4.05 11.30 -10.85
N LEU A 512 -2.96 11.79 -10.24
CA LEU A 512 -1.59 11.61 -10.73
C LEU A 512 -0.91 10.47 -9.98
N ASN A 513 -0.74 9.36 -10.67
CA ASN A 513 -0.25 8.08 -10.14
C ASN A 513 1.17 8.10 -9.52
N GLU A 514 1.89 9.23 -9.57
CA GLU A 514 3.32 9.30 -9.22
C GLU A 514 3.60 10.00 -7.89
N MET A 515 2.55 10.22 -7.08
CA MET A 515 2.58 10.95 -5.81
C MET A 515 1.95 10.13 -4.68
N ASP A 516 2.50 10.27 -3.47
CA ASP A 516 1.94 9.67 -2.24
C ASP A 516 0.83 10.56 -1.63
N GLU A 517 0.87 11.87 -1.89
CA GLU A 517 -0.07 12.88 -1.38
C GLU A 517 -1.42 12.89 -2.14
N SER A 518 -2.48 13.45 -1.55
CA SER A 518 -3.81 13.49 -2.19
C SER A 518 -3.92 14.59 -3.26
N VAL A 519 -3.49 14.28 -4.48
CA VAL A 519 -3.41 15.19 -5.64
C VAL A 519 -4.73 15.46 -6.38
N GLU A 520 -5.90 15.01 -5.90
CA GLU A 520 -7.16 15.08 -6.66
C GLU A 520 -7.96 16.38 -6.38
N PRO A 521 -8.01 17.36 -7.30
CA PRO A 521 -8.73 18.61 -7.09
C PRO A 521 -10.25 18.43 -7.22
N PRO A 522 -11.05 19.01 -6.31
CA PRO A 522 -12.47 19.25 -6.52
C PRO A 522 -12.73 19.95 -7.87
N SER A 523 -13.50 19.30 -8.75
CA SER A 523 -13.82 19.86 -10.07
C SER A 523 -15.32 19.67 -10.39
N PRO A 524 -15.99 20.66 -11.02
CA PRO A 524 -17.33 20.47 -11.57
C PRO A 524 -17.37 19.51 -12.77
N CYS A 525 -16.23 19.16 -13.36
CA CYS A 525 -16.12 18.18 -14.43
C CYS A 525 -16.01 16.72 -13.94
N THR A 526 -15.54 16.47 -12.71
CA THR A 526 -15.54 15.12 -12.11
C THR A 526 -16.95 14.72 -11.67
N ASN A 527 -17.28 13.43 -11.73
CA ASN A 527 -18.41 12.89 -10.97
C ASN A 527 -17.99 12.61 -9.50
N GLU A 528 -17.96 11.35 -9.05
CA GLU A 528 -17.58 11.03 -7.65
C GLU A 528 -16.06 10.88 -7.44
N VAL A 529 -15.39 10.03 -8.23
CA VAL A 529 -13.93 9.78 -8.18
C VAL A 529 -13.38 9.77 -9.60
N SER A 530 -12.35 10.59 -9.88
CA SER A 530 -11.80 10.81 -11.23
C SER A 530 -10.91 9.68 -11.75
N LEU A 531 -10.68 9.68 -13.06
CA LEU A 531 -9.74 8.79 -13.74
C LEU A 531 -8.28 9.09 -13.34
N VAL A 532 -7.45 8.05 -13.42
CA VAL A 532 -6.00 8.13 -13.27
C VAL A 532 -5.40 8.69 -14.56
N ALA A 533 -4.82 9.90 -14.51
CA ALA A 533 -4.45 10.64 -15.71
C ALA A 533 -3.36 9.93 -16.55
N PHE A 534 -2.49 9.15 -15.91
CA PHE A 534 -1.39 8.42 -16.56
C PHE A 534 -1.73 6.99 -16.99
N GLN A 535 -2.96 6.51 -16.76
CA GLN A 535 -3.37 5.14 -17.10
C GLN A 535 -3.21 4.77 -18.60
N PRO A 536 -3.56 5.63 -19.59
CA PRO A 536 -3.54 5.24 -21.01
C PRO A 536 -2.13 5.16 -21.59
N ASP A 537 -1.85 4.07 -22.32
CA ASP A 537 -0.64 3.93 -23.14
C ASP A 537 -0.72 4.79 -24.41
N ARG A 538 -0.25 6.04 -24.29
CA ARG A 538 -0.24 7.03 -25.37
C ARG A 538 0.77 6.71 -26.48
N VAL A 539 1.74 5.82 -26.24
CA VAL A 539 2.69 5.37 -27.27
C VAL A 539 2.03 4.32 -28.18
N ARG A 540 1.12 3.50 -27.64
CA ARG A 540 0.23 2.61 -28.41
C ARG A 540 -1.05 3.27 -28.92
N GLY A 541 -1.31 4.53 -28.53
CA GLY A 541 -2.48 5.30 -28.96
C GLY A 541 -3.76 4.96 -28.18
N GLU A 542 -3.65 4.66 -26.89
CA GLU A 542 -4.80 4.42 -26.02
C GLU A 542 -5.46 5.70 -25.49
N THR A 543 -6.76 5.59 -25.25
CA THR A 543 -7.63 6.64 -24.72
C THR A 543 -8.55 6.03 -23.65
N PHE A 544 -9.29 6.87 -22.92
CA PHE A 544 -10.30 6.38 -21.96
C PHE A 544 -11.63 6.12 -22.68
N HIS A 545 -12.13 4.88 -22.63
CA HIS A 545 -13.41 4.46 -23.23
C HIS A 545 -14.45 4.17 -22.15
N ARG A 546 -15.64 4.77 -22.26
CA ARG A 546 -16.73 4.54 -21.28
C ARG A 546 -17.33 3.14 -21.46
N VAL A 547 -17.32 2.35 -20.38
CA VAL A 547 -17.89 1.00 -20.26
C VAL A 547 -19.14 0.95 -19.37
N SER A 548 -19.29 1.88 -18.42
CA SER A 548 -20.34 1.90 -17.41
C SER A 548 -20.89 3.32 -17.18
N ARG A 549 -21.97 3.44 -16.39
CA ARG A 549 -22.61 4.70 -15.94
C ARG A 549 -23.12 4.56 -14.51
N SER A 550 -22.18 4.33 -13.59
CA SER A 550 -22.37 4.26 -12.14
C SER A 550 -22.46 5.66 -11.52
N GLY A 551 -21.72 6.63 -12.07
CA GLY A 551 -21.45 7.93 -11.43
C GLY A 551 -20.04 8.04 -10.83
N VAL A 552 -19.26 6.97 -10.87
CA VAL A 552 -17.84 6.97 -10.45
C VAL A 552 -16.99 6.88 -11.72
N ASP A 553 -16.26 7.94 -12.08
CA ASP A 553 -15.52 7.96 -13.35
C ASP A 553 -14.47 6.83 -13.40
N LEU A 554 -13.75 6.60 -12.30
CA LEU A 554 -12.77 5.50 -12.10
C LEU A 554 -13.33 4.08 -12.34
N VAL A 555 -14.65 3.90 -12.30
CA VAL A 555 -15.34 2.61 -12.57
C VAL A 555 -16.08 2.64 -13.91
N ASP A 556 -16.35 3.82 -14.45
CA ASP A 556 -17.12 4.01 -15.68
C ASP A 556 -16.30 3.95 -16.97
N PHE A 557 -14.96 4.07 -16.90
CA PHE A 557 -14.05 3.98 -18.04
C PHE A 557 -12.95 2.91 -17.87
N VAL A 558 -12.39 2.48 -18.99
CA VAL A 558 -11.15 1.68 -19.09
C VAL A 558 -10.25 2.26 -20.19
N THR A 559 -8.97 1.88 -20.25
CA THR A 559 -8.12 2.24 -21.39
C THR A 559 -8.27 1.24 -22.54
N ALA A 560 -8.18 1.75 -23.78
CA ALA A 560 -8.06 0.94 -24.99
C ALA A 560 -7.61 1.82 -26.18
N ALA A 561 -7.11 1.21 -27.25
CA ALA A 561 -6.72 1.90 -28.48
C ALA A 561 -7.85 2.77 -29.07
N ALA A 562 -7.51 3.99 -29.52
CA ALA A 562 -8.45 5.03 -29.94
C ALA A 562 -9.45 4.59 -31.03
N THR A 563 -10.73 4.98 -30.90
CA THR A 563 -11.80 4.71 -31.87
C THR A 563 -12.62 5.94 -32.36
N PRO A 564 -12.05 7.15 -32.48
CA PRO A 564 -12.83 8.37 -32.73
C PRO A 564 -13.67 8.31 -34.01
N GLY A 565 -14.93 8.71 -33.89
CA GLY A 565 -15.89 8.78 -34.99
C GLY A 565 -16.41 7.42 -35.46
N SER A 566 -15.99 6.32 -34.84
CA SER A 566 -16.38 4.96 -35.24
C SER A 566 -17.81 4.59 -34.82
N GLY A 567 -18.32 5.20 -33.74
CA GLY A 567 -19.56 4.79 -33.07
C GLY A 567 -19.44 3.47 -32.29
N VAL A 568 -18.23 2.92 -32.12
CA VAL A 568 -17.96 1.62 -31.46
C VAL A 568 -17.68 1.82 -29.97
N SER A 569 -18.64 2.40 -29.24
CA SER A 569 -18.55 2.49 -27.79
C SER A 569 -18.69 1.11 -27.12
N PRO A 570 -17.79 0.70 -26.20
CA PRO A 570 -17.95 -0.52 -25.41
C PRO A 570 -19.27 -0.58 -24.63
N LEU A 571 -19.73 0.55 -24.09
CA LEU A 571 -21.03 0.71 -23.43
C LEU A 571 -22.22 0.50 -24.40
N ALA A 572 -22.08 0.87 -25.68
CA ALA A 572 -23.08 0.56 -26.70
C ALA A 572 -23.12 -0.95 -27.03
N ALA A 573 -21.97 -1.62 -27.06
CA ALA A 573 -21.89 -3.07 -27.22
C ALA A 573 -22.50 -3.80 -26.02
N ALA A 574 -22.19 -3.36 -24.79
CA ALA A 574 -22.71 -3.91 -23.53
C ALA A 574 -24.26 -3.91 -23.46
N ALA A 575 -24.90 -2.90 -24.05
CA ALA A 575 -26.35 -2.80 -24.13
C ALA A 575 -27.01 -3.79 -25.11
N SER A 576 -26.23 -4.56 -25.89
CA SER A 576 -26.72 -5.35 -27.01
C SER A 576 -26.33 -6.83 -27.03
N ASP A 577 -25.22 -7.25 -26.38
CA ASP A 577 -24.79 -8.66 -26.45
C ASP A 577 -23.94 -9.15 -25.25
N GLU A 578 -23.82 -10.47 -25.14
CA GLU A 578 -22.98 -11.22 -24.19
C GLU A 578 -21.47 -10.93 -24.37
N GLN A 579 -21.11 -10.23 -25.45
CA GLN A 579 -19.74 -9.97 -25.92
C GLN A 579 -18.88 -9.11 -24.99
N VAL A 580 -19.45 -8.30 -24.08
CA VAL A 580 -18.68 -7.56 -23.06
C VAL A 580 -18.31 -8.47 -21.88
N ARG A 581 -19.17 -9.42 -21.52
CA ARG A 581 -18.74 -10.56 -20.68
C ARG A 581 -17.70 -11.42 -21.40
N ALA A 582 -17.74 -11.50 -22.72
CA ALA A 582 -16.67 -12.09 -23.53
C ALA A 582 -15.47 -11.15 -23.81
N LEU A 583 -15.47 -9.90 -23.33
CA LEU A 583 -14.28 -9.02 -23.31
C LEU A 583 -13.53 -9.25 -22.00
N VAL A 584 -14.24 -9.16 -20.87
CA VAL A 584 -13.75 -9.58 -19.54
C VAL A 584 -13.29 -11.05 -19.54
N SER A 585 -14.01 -11.94 -20.23
CA SER A 585 -13.63 -13.36 -20.38
C SER A 585 -12.71 -13.64 -21.59
N ARG A 586 -12.20 -12.63 -22.32
CA ARG A 586 -11.20 -12.86 -23.38
C ARG A 586 -9.81 -13.15 -22.80
N THR A 587 -9.54 -12.64 -21.59
CA THR A 587 -8.46 -13.04 -20.67
C THR A 587 -8.50 -14.54 -20.31
N ARG A 588 -9.59 -15.26 -20.65
CA ARG A 588 -9.84 -16.66 -20.25
C ARG A 588 -9.85 -17.68 -21.40
N ALA A 589 -9.43 -17.30 -22.61
CA ALA A 589 -9.66 -18.10 -23.82
C ALA A 589 -8.54 -18.04 -24.89
N ALA A 590 -7.31 -18.41 -24.51
CA ALA A 590 -6.17 -18.48 -25.44
C ALA A 590 -5.22 -19.68 -25.21
N LEU A 591 -5.77 -20.89 -25.04
CA LEU A 591 -4.98 -22.13 -24.94
C LEU A 591 -5.23 -23.07 -26.15
N PRO A 592 -4.18 -23.52 -26.87
CA PRO A 592 -4.29 -24.64 -27.80
C PRO A 592 -4.59 -25.96 -27.07
N GLU A 593 -5.37 -26.87 -27.68
CA GLU A 593 -5.68 -28.17 -27.10
C GLU A 593 -4.43 -29.07 -26.98
N ALA A 594 -3.82 -29.09 -25.79
CA ALA A 594 -2.80 -30.07 -25.43
C ALA A 594 -3.43 -31.48 -25.32
N GLN A 595 -2.74 -32.49 -25.83
CA GLN A 595 -3.27 -33.86 -25.86
C GLN A 595 -3.19 -34.52 -24.47
N LEU A 596 -4.35 -34.92 -23.93
CA LEU A 596 -4.45 -35.70 -22.70
C LEU A 596 -3.64 -37.01 -22.80
N ILE A 597 -2.58 -37.11 -22.00
CA ILE A 597 -1.83 -38.36 -21.80
C ILE A 597 -2.44 -39.10 -20.62
N ASP A 598 -2.96 -40.31 -20.87
CA ASP A 598 -3.52 -41.21 -19.86
C ASP A 598 -2.39 -41.88 -19.06
N THR A 599 -2.11 -41.37 -17.86
CA THR A 599 -1.14 -41.93 -16.90
C THR A 599 -1.81 -42.80 -15.82
N SER A 600 -2.72 -43.69 -16.22
CA SER A 600 -3.34 -44.68 -15.33
C SER A 600 -2.35 -45.78 -14.87
N LEU A 601 -1.44 -45.41 -13.95
CA LEU A 601 -0.51 -46.34 -13.29
C LEU A 601 -1.27 -47.37 -12.44
N ALA A 602 -1.39 -48.59 -12.97
CA ALA A 602 -1.94 -49.71 -12.25
C ALA A 602 -0.96 -50.23 -11.17
N PRO A 603 -1.44 -50.64 -9.97
CA PRO A 603 -0.59 -51.15 -8.91
C PRO A 603 0.06 -52.49 -9.31
N THR A 604 1.32 -52.43 -9.72
CA THR A 604 2.08 -53.60 -10.19
C THR A 604 2.59 -54.38 -9.00
N THR A 605 1.93 -55.49 -8.69
CA THR A 605 2.29 -56.39 -7.58
C THR A 605 3.53 -57.22 -7.93
N LEU A 606 4.71 -56.66 -7.65
CA LEU A 606 5.98 -57.39 -7.72
C LEU A 606 5.93 -58.62 -6.80
N SER A 607 6.08 -59.80 -7.39
CA SER A 607 6.24 -61.04 -6.63
C SER A 607 7.67 -61.13 -6.11
N ALA A 608 7.83 -61.33 -4.81
CA ALA A 608 9.13 -61.56 -4.19
C ALA A 608 9.74 -62.90 -4.67
N THR A 609 10.55 -62.86 -5.73
CA THR A 609 11.45 -63.96 -6.10
C THR A 609 12.58 -64.04 -5.08
N THR A 610 12.43 -64.94 -4.11
CA THR A 610 13.46 -65.30 -3.13
C THR A 610 14.58 -66.09 -3.80
N SER A 611 15.56 -65.38 -4.37
CA SER A 611 16.89 -65.95 -4.61
C SER A 611 17.58 -66.17 -3.26
N SER A 612 17.98 -67.40 -2.97
CA SER A 612 18.79 -67.71 -1.78
C SER A 612 20.26 -67.36 -2.01
N GLU A 613 20.51 -66.06 -2.14
CA GLU A 613 21.87 -65.50 -2.02
C GLU A 613 22.37 -65.67 -0.58
N ALA A 614 23.69 -65.71 -0.41
CA ALA A 614 24.28 -65.87 0.91
C ALA A 614 24.32 -64.53 1.65
N GLU A 615 23.30 -64.29 2.48
CA GLU A 615 23.22 -63.15 3.41
C GLU A 615 24.49 -63.01 4.25
N LEU A 616 24.87 -61.76 4.51
CA LEU A 616 26.05 -61.43 5.29
C LEU A 616 25.67 -61.23 6.76
N VAL A 617 26.24 -62.06 7.64
CA VAL A 617 25.94 -62.01 9.08
C VAL A 617 26.52 -60.74 9.70
N ILE A 618 25.64 -59.83 10.13
CA ILE A 618 25.97 -58.63 10.89
C ILE A 618 26.18 -59.04 12.35
N ALA A 619 27.34 -58.73 12.92
CA ALA A 619 27.64 -58.97 14.33
C ALA A 619 27.02 -57.89 15.24
N ARG A 620 26.96 -56.63 14.77
CA ARG A 620 26.32 -55.50 15.47
C ARG A 620 25.97 -54.39 14.48
N ALA A 621 24.80 -53.78 14.66
CA ALA A 621 24.39 -52.56 13.96
C ALA A 621 24.33 -51.36 14.92
N VAL A 622 24.73 -50.19 14.44
CA VAL A 622 24.71 -48.93 15.19
C VAL A 622 24.17 -47.83 14.27
N SER A 623 23.03 -47.24 14.63
CA SER A 623 22.54 -46.00 14.01
C SER A 623 23.29 -44.81 14.59
N GLY A 624 23.54 -43.79 13.78
CA GLY A 624 23.99 -42.48 14.21
C GLY A 624 23.64 -41.42 13.17
N THR A 625 24.21 -40.24 13.32
CA THR A 625 24.03 -39.11 12.41
C THR A 625 25.35 -38.72 11.75
N THR A 626 25.25 -38.05 10.60
CA THR A 626 26.37 -37.51 9.82
C THR A 626 26.00 -36.14 9.26
N ASP A 627 27.01 -35.32 8.97
CA ASP A 627 26.87 -34.07 8.21
C ASP A 627 26.60 -34.35 6.72
N SER A 628 26.74 -33.33 5.86
CA SER A 628 26.57 -33.45 4.40
C SER A 628 27.71 -34.21 3.69
N GLN A 629 28.70 -34.75 4.42
CA GLN A 629 29.89 -35.40 3.85
C GLN A 629 30.04 -36.87 4.29
N THR A 630 30.89 -37.61 3.58
CA THR A 630 31.30 -38.96 4.00
C THR A 630 32.07 -38.87 5.33
N ALA A 631 31.68 -39.67 6.32
CA ALA A 631 32.21 -39.54 7.68
C ALA A 631 33.74 -39.71 7.71
N GLY A 632 34.45 -38.78 8.32
CA GLY A 632 35.92 -38.85 8.45
C GLY A 632 36.41 -39.80 9.57
N ALA A 633 35.55 -40.10 10.55
CA ALA A 633 35.91 -40.82 11.77
C ALA A 633 35.15 -42.16 11.93
N TRP A 634 35.70 -43.08 12.71
CA TRP A 634 35.06 -44.38 13.02
C TRP A 634 33.71 -44.23 13.73
N GLN A 635 33.59 -43.24 14.63
CA GLN A 635 32.39 -42.99 15.41
C GLN A 635 31.46 -42.06 14.63
N LEU A 636 30.18 -42.40 14.60
CA LEU A 636 29.13 -41.46 14.19
C LEU A 636 28.74 -40.56 15.35
N ASP A 637 28.12 -39.43 15.06
CA ASP A 637 27.43 -38.67 16.09
C ASP A 637 26.17 -39.41 16.55
N ASN A 638 25.77 -39.18 17.80
CA ASN A 638 24.57 -39.75 18.41
C ASN A 638 24.47 -41.30 18.35
N GLU A 639 25.59 -42.03 18.34
CA GLU A 639 25.62 -43.51 18.21
C GLU A 639 24.66 -44.25 19.17
N ARG A 640 23.65 -44.92 18.60
CA ARG A 640 22.72 -45.84 19.27
C ARG A 640 22.87 -47.25 18.69
N VAL A 641 23.18 -48.22 19.54
CA VAL A 641 23.24 -49.64 19.12
C VAL A 641 21.82 -50.15 18.84
N LEU A 642 21.58 -50.64 17.63
CA LEU A 642 20.29 -51.20 17.21
C LEU A 642 20.13 -52.65 17.68
N GLY A 643 21.16 -53.49 17.48
CA GLY A 643 21.15 -54.88 17.91
C GLY A 643 22.50 -55.59 17.72
N ARG A 644 22.56 -56.88 18.09
CA ARG A 644 23.79 -57.70 18.05
C ARG A 644 23.49 -59.19 17.80
N GLY A 645 24.24 -59.81 16.89
CA GLY A 645 24.20 -61.26 16.62
C GLY A 645 22.83 -61.78 16.19
N GLU A 646 22.50 -63.01 16.57
CA GLU A 646 21.26 -63.76 16.21
C GLU A 646 19.94 -63.15 16.75
N ALA A 647 19.96 -61.90 17.22
CA ALA A 647 18.80 -61.14 17.71
C ALA A 647 18.71 -59.74 17.05
N LEU A 648 19.25 -59.63 15.83
CA LEU A 648 19.17 -58.46 14.96
C LEU A 648 18.52 -58.92 13.65
N GLU A 649 17.22 -58.65 13.50
CA GLU A 649 16.53 -58.80 12.22
C GLU A 649 16.92 -57.62 11.29
N ILE A 650 16.81 -57.79 9.97
CA ILE A 650 17.25 -56.77 9.00
C ILE A 650 16.27 -55.59 8.96
N GLU A 651 14.97 -55.87 9.05
CA GLU A 651 13.89 -54.89 8.93
C GLU A 651 13.83 -53.90 10.11
N ASP A 652 14.44 -54.26 11.25
CA ASP A 652 14.64 -53.41 12.44
C ASP A 652 15.84 -52.44 12.29
N ILE A 653 16.65 -52.57 11.22
CA ILE A 653 17.80 -51.69 10.96
C ILE A 653 17.31 -50.38 10.34
N THR A 654 16.82 -49.50 11.21
CA THR A 654 16.33 -48.15 10.88
C THR A 654 17.07 -47.07 11.65
N ALA A 655 17.45 -45.99 10.95
CA ALA A 655 18.00 -44.76 11.50
C ALA A 655 17.22 -43.54 11.00
N THR A 656 17.16 -42.51 11.85
CA THR A 656 16.54 -41.20 11.56
C THR A 656 17.47 -40.11 12.10
N ALA A 657 17.32 -38.89 11.60
CA ALA A 657 18.06 -37.72 12.06
C ALA A 657 17.22 -36.75 12.91
N ASP A 658 17.78 -35.60 13.26
CA ASP A 658 17.13 -34.49 13.99
C ASP A 658 16.36 -33.51 13.08
N GLY A 659 16.17 -33.87 11.82
CA GLY A 659 15.60 -33.02 10.77
C GLY A 659 16.63 -32.26 9.94
N PHE A 660 17.77 -31.85 10.51
CA PHE A 660 18.79 -31.06 9.81
C PHE A 660 19.96 -31.93 9.31
N VAL A 661 20.46 -32.83 10.14
CA VAL A 661 21.58 -33.74 9.78
C VAL A 661 21.07 -34.99 9.04
N PHE A 662 21.95 -35.87 8.59
CA PHE A 662 21.58 -37.06 7.81
C PHE A 662 21.70 -38.37 8.62
N PRO A 663 20.82 -39.37 8.40
CA PRO A 663 20.89 -40.65 9.09
C PRO A 663 21.99 -41.55 8.50
N ALA A 664 22.70 -42.26 9.38
CA ALA A 664 23.73 -43.22 9.01
C ALA A 664 23.65 -44.50 9.86
N VAL A 665 24.08 -45.63 9.28
CA VAL A 665 24.14 -46.94 9.95
C VAL A 665 25.51 -47.57 9.74
N ARG A 666 26.21 -47.82 10.84
CA ARG A 666 27.48 -48.54 10.90
C ARG A 666 27.23 -50.01 11.26
N LEU A 667 27.63 -50.92 10.37
CA LEU A 667 27.48 -52.36 10.46
C LEU A 667 28.84 -53.00 10.75
N GLU A 668 28.97 -53.61 11.93
CA GLU A 668 30.12 -54.46 12.31
C GLU A 668 29.80 -55.89 11.84
N MET A 669 30.59 -56.43 10.92
CA MET A 669 30.35 -57.70 10.22
C MET A 669 30.98 -58.89 10.99
N ALA A 670 30.35 -60.06 10.95
CA ALA A 670 30.87 -61.25 11.63
C ALA A 670 32.09 -61.90 10.93
N GLN A 671 32.37 -61.50 9.68
CA GLN A 671 33.54 -61.88 8.89
C GLN A 671 33.95 -60.69 8.01
N PRO A 672 35.25 -60.45 7.76
CA PRO A 672 35.68 -59.40 6.84
C PRO A 672 35.14 -59.59 5.42
N LEU A 673 34.87 -58.49 4.74
CA LEU A 673 34.50 -58.47 3.33
C LEU A 673 35.68 -58.91 2.45
N THR A 674 35.38 -59.75 1.47
CA THR A 674 36.35 -60.29 0.49
C THR A 674 35.76 -60.39 -0.92
N SER A 675 34.63 -59.72 -1.16
CA SER A 675 33.87 -59.69 -2.42
C SER A 675 32.96 -58.46 -2.41
N ALA A 676 32.45 -58.06 -3.57
CA ALA A 676 31.40 -57.05 -3.66
C ALA A 676 30.12 -57.46 -2.89
N ILE A 677 29.35 -56.44 -2.48
CA ILE A 677 28.15 -56.56 -1.67
C ILE A 677 27.01 -55.72 -2.26
N ASP A 678 25.77 -56.18 -2.13
CA ASP A 678 24.57 -55.41 -2.44
C ASP A 678 23.90 -54.99 -1.14
N TRP A 679 23.87 -53.69 -0.86
CA TRP A 679 22.98 -53.12 0.16
C TRP A 679 21.67 -52.66 -0.49
N ARG A 680 20.54 -52.92 0.15
CA ARG A 680 19.21 -52.49 -0.31
C ARG A 680 18.43 -51.87 0.84
N GLY A 681 17.63 -50.85 0.54
CA GLY A 681 16.84 -50.16 1.56
C GLY A 681 15.81 -49.19 0.98
N ILE A 682 15.15 -48.50 1.90
CA ILE A 682 14.31 -47.33 1.65
C ILE A 682 14.94 -46.16 2.40
N VAL A 683 15.13 -45.04 1.73
CA VAL A 683 15.64 -43.79 2.29
C VAL A 683 14.74 -42.62 1.87
N SER A 684 15.01 -41.41 2.35
CA SER A 684 14.34 -40.21 1.83
C SER A 684 14.52 -40.09 0.31
N PRO A 685 13.47 -39.83 -0.50
CA PRO A 685 13.55 -39.78 -1.97
C PRO A 685 14.63 -38.83 -2.50
N ARG A 686 15.11 -39.12 -3.71
CA ARG A 686 16.13 -38.34 -4.46
C ARG A 686 17.49 -38.18 -3.76
N HIS A 687 17.66 -38.63 -2.52
CA HIS A 687 18.94 -38.56 -1.80
C HIS A 687 19.97 -39.55 -2.35
N ARG A 688 21.25 -39.21 -2.14
CA ARG A 688 22.35 -40.14 -2.38
C ARG A 688 22.56 -41.04 -1.17
N VAL A 689 22.74 -42.33 -1.41
CA VAL A 689 23.27 -43.27 -0.42
C VAL A 689 24.70 -43.63 -0.76
N VAL A 690 25.61 -43.41 0.19
CA VAL A 690 27.03 -43.75 0.09
C VAL A 690 27.32 -44.94 0.99
N LEU A 691 27.94 -45.97 0.41
CA LEU A 691 28.38 -47.19 1.08
C LEU A 691 29.91 -47.16 1.20
N SER A 692 30.43 -47.21 2.42
CA SER A 692 31.86 -47.14 2.71
C SER A 692 32.35 -48.33 3.53
N ALA A 693 33.59 -48.77 3.28
CA ALA A 693 34.30 -49.74 4.10
C ALA A 693 35.35 -49.04 4.98
N TRP A 694 35.57 -49.53 6.20
CA TRP A 694 36.61 -48.98 7.09
C TRP A 694 38.01 -49.42 6.67
N ASN A 695 38.98 -48.51 6.75
CA ASN A 695 40.39 -48.77 6.44
C ASN A 695 41.28 -48.52 7.67
N ASP A 696 41.54 -49.56 8.46
CA ASP A 696 42.39 -49.50 9.67
C ASP A 696 43.81 -48.95 9.42
N ALA A 697 44.37 -49.17 8.22
CA ALA A 697 45.72 -48.71 7.89
C ALA A 697 45.80 -47.19 7.66
N ALA A 698 44.67 -46.56 7.30
CA ALA A 698 44.54 -45.12 7.11
C ALA A 698 43.68 -44.43 8.20
N ALA A 699 42.99 -45.20 9.04
CA ALA A 699 42.06 -44.76 10.07
C ALA A 699 40.93 -43.83 9.54
N GLN A 700 40.39 -44.18 8.37
CA GLN A 700 39.32 -43.42 7.68
C GLN A 700 38.36 -44.38 6.96
N TRP A 701 37.15 -43.90 6.64
CA TRP A 701 36.24 -44.59 5.72
C TRP A 701 36.72 -44.45 4.27
N THR A 702 36.45 -45.47 3.46
CA THR A 702 36.74 -45.50 2.02
C THR A 702 35.46 -45.87 1.29
N ILE A 703 34.96 -45.00 0.40
CA ILE A 703 33.76 -45.28 -0.40
C ILE A 703 34.00 -46.52 -1.26
N ILE A 704 33.02 -47.43 -1.26
CA ILE A 704 33.04 -48.66 -2.07
C ILE A 704 31.89 -48.72 -3.09
N GLY A 705 30.85 -47.90 -2.92
CA GLY A 705 29.76 -47.73 -3.88
C GLY A 705 28.82 -46.59 -3.47
N GLU A 706 28.09 -46.03 -4.43
CA GLU A 706 27.06 -45.02 -4.19
C GLU A 706 25.91 -45.18 -5.19
N ALA A 707 24.71 -44.76 -4.82
CA ALA A 707 23.55 -44.65 -5.72
C ALA A 707 22.60 -43.54 -5.25
N VAL A 708 21.70 -43.10 -6.11
CA VAL A 708 20.61 -42.16 -5.77
C VAL A 708 19.30 -42.95 -5.62
N ALA A 709 18.50 -42.59 -4.62
CA ALA A 709 17.20 -43.20 -4.37
C ALA A 709 16.12 -42.68 -5.32
N ASP A 710 15.19 -43.55 -5.72
CA ASP A 710 14.09 -43.17 -6.60
C ASP A 710 13.02 -42.31 -5.89
N ALA A 711 11.98 -41.90 -6.63
CA ALA A 711 10.87 -41.10 -6.10
C ALA A 711 10.03 -41.83 -5.02
N ALA A 712 10.18 -43.15 -4.86
CA ALA A 712 9.59 -43.95 -3.79
C ALA A 712 10.60 -44.23 -2.66
N GLY A 713 11.79 -43.61 -2.68
CA GLY A 713 12.86 -43.79 -1.72
C GLY A 713 13.63 -45.11 -1.88
N GLN A 714 13.34 -45.93 -2.89
CA GLN A 714 13.97 -47.24 -3.06
C GLN A 714 15.35 -47.11 -3.69
N VAL A 715 16.29 -47.93 -3.20
CA VAL A 715 17.69 -47.84 -3.59
C VAL A 715 18.41 -49.19 -3.43
N VAL A 716 19.32 -49.46 -4.36
CA VAL A 716 20.28 -50.58 -4.32
C VAL A 716 21.68 -50.00 -4.53
N VAL A 717 22.58 -50.24 -3.59
CA VAL A 717 23.99 -49.84 -3.69
C VAL A 717 24.86 -51.08 -3.75
N THR A 718 25.44 -51.37 -4.92
CA THR A 718 26.48 -52.38 -5.05
C THR A 718 27.83 -51.75 -4.69
N GLY A 719 28.50 -52.26 -3.66
CA GLY A 719 29.80 -51.80 -3.20
C GLY A 719 30.91 -52.81 -3.47
N GLU A 720 32.00 -52.37 -4.09
CA GLU A 720 33.22 -53.18 -4.31
C GLU A 720 34.40 -52.63 -3.51
N ALA A 721 34.95 -53.42 -2.59
CA ALA A 721 36.09 -53.03 -1.79
C ALA A 721 37.39 -53.03 -2.63
N PRO A 722 38.20 -51.95 -2.61
CA PRO A 722 39.47 -51.87 -3.34
C PRO A 722 40.41 -53.07 -3.10
N GLU A 723 41.16 -53.48 -4.12
CA GLU A 723 42.01 -54.69 -4.06
C GLU A 723 43.00 -54.64 -2.88
N GLY A 724 42.75 -55.49 -1.88
CA GLY A 724 43.54 -55.59 -0.64
C GLY A 724 42.89 -54.99 0.61
N LEU A 725 41.76 -54.27 0.50
CA LEU A 725 41.00 -53.76 1.64
C LEU A 725 40.07 -54.84 2.21
N ALA A 726 40.55 -55.59 3.20
CA ALA A 726 39.73 -56.52 3.98
C ALA A 726 39.17 -55.81 5.22
N SER A 727 37.96 -55.25 5.11
CA SER A 727 37.27 -54.57 6.21
C SER A 727 36.24 -55.47 6.89
N ASP A 728 36.15 -55.42 8.23
CA ASP A 728 35.05 -56.01 9.00
C ASP A 728 33.95 -55.00 9.37
N ALA A 729 33.98 -53.78 8.82
CA ALA A 729 32.97 -52.77 9.05
C ALA A 729 32.52 -52.06 7.77
N VAL A 730 31.21 -51.84 7.67
CA VAL A 730 30.54 -51.09 6.60
C VAL A 730 29.81 -49.91 7.22
N LEU A 731 29.82 -48.78 6.54
CA LEU A 731 29.01 -47.61 6.87
C LEU A 731 28.09 -47.29 5.70
N VAL A 732 26.79 -47.21 5.98
CA VAL A 732 25.75 -46.68 5.09
C VAL A 732 25.46 -45.26 5.53
N GLN A 733 25.58 -44.28 4.63
CA GLN A 733 25.17 -42.89 4.87
C GLN A 733 24.11 -42.49 3.86
N VAL A 734 23.01 -41.90 4.32
CA VAL A 734 22.25 -40.98 3.48
C VAL A 734 23.02 -39.65 3.46
N LEU A 735 23.11 -39.01 2.30
CA LEU A 735 23.75 -37.71 2.07
C LEU A 735 22.94 -36.91 1.04
N PRO A 736 23.19 -35.59 0.90
CA PRO A 736 22.60 -34.81 -0.17
C PRO A 736 22.81 -35.42 -1.56
N ALA A 737 21.82 -35.19 -2.42
CA ALA A 737 21.96 -35.28 -3.86
C ALA A 737 23.05 -34.31 -4.35
N GLN A 738 23.59 -34.56 -5.55
CA GLN A 738 24.51 -33.64 -6.21
C GLN A 738 23.87 -33.13 -7.50
N ARG A 739 23.61 -31.82 -7.55
CA ARG A 739 23.47 -31.06 -8.79
C ARG A 739 24.87 -30.73 -9.33
N ALA A 740 25.03 -30.60 -10.64
CA ALA A 740 26.24 -30.03 -11.22
C ALA A 740 26.17 -28.50 -11.24
N ASP A 741 27.33 -27.83 -11.24
CA ASP A 741 27.42 -26.36 -11.35
C ASP A 741 26.71 -25.81 -12.61
N ALA A 742 26.52 -26.63 -13.64
CA ALA A 742 25.83 -26.29 -14.88
C ALA A 742 24.30 -26.42 -14.78
N ASP A 743 23.79 -27.21 -13.83
CA ASP A 743 22.35 -27.37 -13.55
C ASP A 743 21.85 -26.27 -12.60
N LEU A 744 22.77 -25.56 -11.94
CA LEU A 744 22.51 -24.42 -11.04
C LEU A 744 22.88 -23.08 -11.70
N ALA A 745 23.18 -23.09 -13.00
CA ALA A 745 23.59 -21.91 -13.76
C ALA A 745 22.39 -21.25 -14.45
N PRO A 746 22.27 -19.91 -14.43
CA PRO A 746 21.14 -19.22 -15.05
C PRO A 746 20.98 -19.54 -16.54
N ASN A 747 19.78 -19.96 -16.90
CA ASN A 747 19.40 -20.48 -18.21
C ASN A 747 18.06 -19.89 -18.71
N GLY A 748 17.24 -19.32 -17.83
CA GLY A 748 15.98 -18.63 -18.14
C GLY A 748 14.73 -19.52 -18.16
N GLU A 749 14.85 -20.82 -17.88
CA GLU A 749 13.75 -21.78 -17.74
C GLU A 749 13.67 -22.31 -16.31
N PHE A 750 12.45 -22.33 -15.73
CA PHE A 750 12.21 -22.93 -14.41
C PHE A 750 12.60 -24.42 -14.38
N GLU A 751 13.23 -24.85 -13.29
CA GLU A 751 13.55 -26.24 -12.89
C GLU A 751 12.57 -27.35 -13.32
N GLN A 752 13.05 -28.58 -13.47
CA GLN A 752 12.17 -29.72 -13.75
C GLN A 752 11.41 -30.17 -12.48
N VAL A 753 10.12 -30.48 -12.64
CA VAL A 753 9.22 -30.87 -11.53
C VAL A 753 9.66 -32.18 -10.84
N SER A 754 10.45 -33.03 -11.52
CA SER A 754 11.05 -34.23 -10.92
C SER A 754 12.20 -33.95 -9.95
N ASP A 755 12.75 -32.74 -9.99
CA ASP A 755 14.04 -32.40 -9.40
C ASP A 755 13.89 -31.40 -8.21
N ILE A 756 12.65 -31.04 -7.88
CA ILE A 756 12.20 -30.23 -6.75
C ILE A 756 11.12 -30.98 -5.97
N ASP A 757 10.84 -30.57 -4.72
CA ASP A 757 9.80 -31.19 -3.88
C ASP A 757 8.61 -30.25 -3.58
N ALA A 758 8.76 -28.94 -3.82
CA ALA A 758 7.73 -27.92 -3.70
C ALA A 758 8.19 -26.57 -4.29
N SER A 759 7.25 -25.64 -4.46
CA SER A 759 7.51 -24.23 -4.76
C SER A 759 6.80 -23.27 -3.79
N ILE A 760 7.34 -22.07 -3.57
CA ILE A 760 6.65 -20.94 -2.94
C ILE A 760 6.63 -19.77 -3.93
N VAL A 761 5.48 -19.11 -4.10
CA VAL A 761 5.37 -17.89 -4.93
C VAL A 761 5.48 -16.65 -4.04
N HIS A 762 6.30 -15.68 -4.44
CA HIS A 762 6.44 -14.37 -3.81
C HIS A 762 5.86 -13.28 -4.72
N VAL A 763 4.79 -12.64 -4.25
CA VAL A 763 4.09 -11.50 -4.87
C VAL A 763 4.27 -10.28 -3.95
N THR A 764 4.20 -9.06 -4.48
CA THR A 764 4.60 -7.85 -3.74
C THR A 764 4.20 -6.59 -4.52
N ASP A 765 4.04 -5.47 -3.83
CA ASP A 765 4.01 -4.10 -4.38
C ASP A 765 3.08 -3.99 -5.62
N THR A 766 1.82 -4.40 -5.42
CA THR A 766 0.78 -4.48 -6.46
C THR A 766 -0.08 -3.22 -6.57
N GLN A 767 0.24 -2.16 -5.82
CA GLN A 767 -0.52 -0.91 -5.72
C GLN A 767 -1.01 -0.36 -7.08
N TYR A 768 -0.10 -0.27 -8.06
CA TYR A 768 -0.39 0.27 -9.39
C TYR A 768 -1.21 -0.67 -10.29
N LEU A 769 -1.21 -1.97 -10.00
CA LEU A 769 -2.13 -2.90 -10.65
C LEU A 769 -3.55 -2.67 -10.12
N SER A 770 -3.73 -2.54 -8.81
CA SER A 770 -5.05 -2.27 -8.22
C SER A 770 -5.59 -0.88 -8.57
N GLU A 771 -4.72 0.12 -8.70
CA GLU A 771 -5.09 1.50 -9.07
C GLU A 771 -5.35 1.67 -10.58
N GLY A 772 -4.48 1.14 -11.44
CA GLY A 772 -4.50 1.41 -12.89
C GLY A 772 -4.75 0.19 -13.79
N TYR A 773 -4.36 -1.02 -13.40
CA TYR A 773 -4.28 -2.20 -14.29
C TYR A 773 -4.81 -3.51 -13.66
N PRO A 774 -6.06 -3.54 -13.13
CA PRO A 774 -6.54 -4.65 -12.31
C PRO A 774 -6.61 -5.97 -13.09
N GLU A 775 -6.84 -5.93 -14.40
CA GLU A 775 -6.81 -7.09 -15.30
C GLU A 775 -5.42 -7.74 -15.45
N GLU A 776 -4.34 -7.07 -15.04
CA GLU A 776 -3.00 -7.64 -14.97
C GLU A 776 -2.74 -8.31 -13.60
N TYR A 777 -3.31 -7.80 -12.50
CA TYR A 777 -3.33 -8.52 -11.22
C TYR A 777 -4.21 -9.78 -11.30
N GLU A 778 -5.42 -9.68 -11.90
CA GLU A 778 -6.25 -10.86 -12.18
C GLU A 778 -5.52 -11.90 -13.03
N ARG A 779 -4.74 -11.46 -14.04
CA ARG A 779 -3.93 -12.35 -14.88
C ARG A 779 -2.79 -13.01 -14.11
N MET A 780 -2.10 -12.27 -13.26
CA MET A 780 -1.06 -12.81 -12.38
C MET A 780 -1.63 -13.86 -11.43
N ALA A 781 -2.76 -13.57 -10.77
CA ALA A 781 -3.44 -14.52 -9.88
C ALA A 781 -3.94 -15.77 -10.62
N GLN A 782 -4.54 -15.63 -11.81
CA GLN A 782 -4.96 -16.75 -12.66
C GLN A 782 -3.76 -17.60 -13.13
N TRP A 783 -2.63 -16.98 -13.47
CA TRP A 783 -1.40 -17.70 -13.82
C TRP A 783 -0.83 -18.48 -12.63
N ILE A 784 -0.86 -17.93 -11.41
CA ILE A 784 -0.44 -18.65 -10.19
C ILE A 784 -1.33 -19.89 -9.95
N VAL A 785 -2.63 -19.80 -10.21
CA VAL A 785 -3.56 -20.96 -10.15
C VAL A 785 -3.23 -22.02 -11.22
N GLU A 786 -2.77 -21.62 -12.41
CA GLU A 786 -2.30 -22.54 -13.45
C GLU A 786 -0.92 -23.13 -13.15
N LEU A 787 -0.04 -22.38 -12.48
CA LEU A 787 1.28 -22.83 -12.00
C LEU A 787 1.14 -23.88 -10.88
N ALA A 788 0.22 -23.66 -9.94
CA ALA A 788 -0.05 -24.56 -8.82
C ALA A 788 -0.55 -25.95 -9.28
N GLN A 789 -1.18 -26.04 -10.45
CA GLN A 789 -1.56 -27.32 -11.07
C GLN A 789 -0.37 -28.10 -11.67
N GLN A 790 0.83 -27.52 -11.69
CA GLN A 790 1.99 -28.03 -12.42
C GLN A 790 3.28 -28.15 -11.57
N ARG A 791 3.44 -27.38 -10.49
CA ARG A 791 4.73 -27.19 -9.78
C ARG A 791 4.67 -27.28 -8.24
N ASP A 792 3.68 -28.00 -7.70
CA ASP A 792 3.51 -28.25 -6.25
C ASP A 792 3.73 -26.99 -5.38
N VAL A 793 2.95 -25.94 -5.68
CA VAL A 793 3.00 -24.65 -4.97
C VAL A 793 2.43 -24.84 -3.56
N ALA A 794 3.31 -24.80 -2.56
CA ALA A 794 2.97 -24.98 -1.15
C ALA A 794 2.35 -23.74 -0.51
N ALA A 795 2.76 -22.54 -0.95
CA ALA A 795 2.21 -21.25 -0.50
C ALA A 795 2.37 -20.15 -1.56
N VAL A 796 1.50 -19.14 -1.47
CA VAL A 796 1.63 -17.83 -2.12
C VAL A 796 1.75 -16.77 -1.04
N VAL A 797 2.84 -16.01 -1.07
CA VAL A 797 3.20 -15.02 -0.04
C VAL A 797 3.20 -13.64 -0.69
N HIS A 798 2.33 -12.75 -0.21
CA HIS A 798 2.25 -11.36 -0.68
C HIS A 798 2.86 -10.41 0.35
N THR A 799 3.94 -9.70 0.01
CA THR A 799 4.65 -8.78 0.92
C THR A 799 4.08 -7.36 0.95
N GLY A 800 2.75 -7.23 0.89
CA GLY A 800 2.04 -5.95 1.04
C GLY A 800 2.05 -5.02 -0.17
N ASP A 801 1.53 -3.81 0.10
CA ASP A 801 1.17 -2.76 -0.85
C ASP A 801 0.20 -3.27 -1.92
N LEU A 802 -1.06 -3.42 -1.51
CA LEU A 802 -2.17 -3.91 -2.33
C LEU A 802 -2.89 -2.78 -3.07
N VAL A 803 -2.81 -1.56 -2.55
CA VAL A 803 -3.47 -0.34 -3.07
C VAL A 803 -2.47 0.81 -3.14
N GLN A 804 -2.74 1.86 -3.91
CA GLN A 804 -1.88 3.06 -3.99
C GLN A 804 -2.36 4.17 -3.03
N SER A 805 -3.67 4.34 -2.90
CA SER A 805 -4.32 5.54 -2.36
C SER A 805 -4.67 5.48 -0.87
N TRP A 806 -3.91 4.71 -0.06
CA TRP A 806 -4.07 4.66 1.40
C TRP A 806 -2.72 4.69 2.16
N VAL A 807 -1.76 5.44 1.63
CA VAL A 807 -0.41 5.63 2.17
C VAL A 807 -0.26 6.84 3.09
N ASP A 808 -0.87 7.97 2.75
CA ASP A 808 -0.61 9.23 3.46
C ASP A 808 -1.80 9.65 4.33
N PRO A 809 -1.56 10.24 5.53
CA PRO A 809 -2.60 10.64 6.47
C PRO A 809 -3.78 11.44 5.89
N ASP A 810 -3.53 12.25 4.85
CA ASP A 810 -4.49 13.14 4.20
C ASP A 810 -5.14 12.54 2.93
N GLN A 811 -5.16 11.21 2.78
CA GLN A 811 -5.85 10.54 1.65
C GLN A 811 -7.29 10.11 1.95
N SER A 812 -8.11 10.08 0.89
CA SER A 812 -9.55 9.81 0.90
C SER A 812 -9.92 8.32 0.82
N ASP A 813 -10.75 7.88 1.78
CA ASP A 813 -11.28 6.51 1.93
C ASP A 813 -12.01 6.01 0.67
N ALA A 814 -12.63 6.90 -0.12
CA ALA A 814 -13.42 6.53 -1.29
C ALA A 814 -12.60 5.92 -2.46
N ARG A 815 -11.38 6.44 -2.70
CA ARG A 815 -10.50 5.92 -3.75
C ARG A 815 -9.83 4.61 -3.28
N ALA A 816 -9.29 4.61 -2.06
CA ALA A 816 -8.72 3.44 -1.41
C ALA A 816 -9.65 2.23 -1.46
N ARG A 817 -10.96 2.40 -1.18
CA ARG A 817 -11.94 1.31 -1.25
C ARG A 817 -12.07 0.67 -2.62
N ILE A 818 -12.05 1.44 -3.70
CA ILE A 818 -12.15 0.90 -5.07
C ILE A 818 -10.91 0.06 -5.39
N GLU A 819 -9.73 0.49 -4.92
CA GLU A 819 -8.47 -0.25 -5.07
C GLU A 819 -8.45 -1.51 -4.20
N PHE A 820 -8.90 -1.43 -2.94
CA PHE A 820 -9.02 -2.59 -2.05
C PHE A 820 -10.05 -3.61 -2.57
N GLU A 821 -11.15 -3.18 -3.19
CA GLU A 821 -12.13 -4.06 -3.84
C GLU A 821 -11.51 -4.82 -5.02
N ARG A 822 -10.71 -4.14 -5.85
CA ARG A 822 -9.98 -4.76 -6.98
C ARG A 822 -8.90 -5.73 -6.49
N ALA A 823 -8.06 -5.32 -5.54
CA ALA A 823 -7.03 -6.16 -4.94
C ALA A 823 -7.64 -7.42 -4.29
N SER A 824 -8.71 -7.22 -3.51
CA SER A 824 -9.47 -8.30 -2.87
C SER A 824 -10.03 -9.29 -3.89
N ALA A 825 -10.59 -8.81 -5.00
CA ALA A 825 -11.14 -9.65 -6.06
C ALA A 825 -10.05 -10.45 -6.80
N ALA A 826 -8.92 -9.82 -7.15
CA ALA A 826 -7.78 -10.49 -7.77
C ALA A 826 -7.18 -11.56 -6.86
N GLN A 827 -6.95 -11.24 -5.57
CA GLN A 827 -6.44 -12.18 -4.59
C GLN A 827 -7.37 -13.39 -4.39
N SER A 828 -8.70 -13.17 -4.41
CA SER A 828 -9.67 -14.26 -4.26
C SER A 828 -9.66 -15.29 -5.40
N ILE A 829 -9.07 -15.00 -6.56
CA ILE A 829 -8.88 -16.01 -7.63
C ILE A 829 -8.01 -17.17 -7.11
N MET A 830 -7.00 -16.89 -6.28
CA MET A 830 -6.13 -17.90 -5.67
C MET A 830 -6.77 -18.58 -4.47
N GLU A 831 -7.59 -17.85 -3.70
CA GLU A 831 -8.28 -18.36 -2.52
C GLU A 831 -9.43 -19.33 -2.91
N ASP A 832 -10.24 -18.98 -3.93
CA ASP A 832 -11.29 -19.86 -4.49
C ASP A 832 -10.71 -21.11 -5.16
N ALA A 833 -9.46 -21.04 -5.66
CA ALA A 833 -8.72 -22.20 -6.15
C ALA A 833 -8.19 -23.12 -5.03
N GLY A 834 -8.29 -22.70 -3.76
CA GLY A 834 -7.84 -23.46 -2.60
C GLY A 834 -6.33 -23.43 -2.36
N LEU A 835 -5.63 -22.39 -2.82
CA LEU A 835 -4.21 -22.19 -2.52
C LEU A 835 -4.04 -21.66 -1.08
N ALA A 836 -2.93 -22.01 -0.43
CA ALA A 836 -2.54 -21.40 0.83
C ALA A 836 -1.94 -20.02 0.55
N THR A 837 -2.72 -18.97 0.75
CA THR A 837 -2.29 -17.58 0.58
C THR A 837 -1.97 -16.93 1.93
N THR A 838 -1.05 -15.98 1.96
CA THR A 838 -0.89 -15.03 3.06
C THR A 838 -0.49 -13.66 2.50
N VAL A 839 -0.94 -12.60 3.16
CA VAL A 839 -0.81 -11.22 2.72
C VAL A 839 -0.51 -10.36 3.94
N VAL A 840 0.69 -9.78 4.04
CA VAL A 840 0.93 -8.68 5.00
C VAL A 840 0.43 -7.36 4.42
N PRO A 841 0.12 -6.36 5.25
CA PRO A 841 -0.01 -4.98 4.79
C PRO A 841 1.36 -4.33 4.54
N GLY A 842 1.43 -3.49 3.51
CA GLY A 842 2.49 -2.53 3.29
C GLY A 842 2.16 -1.13 3.85
N ASN A 843 2.96 -0.13 3.50
CA ASN A 843 2.72 1.25 3.96
C ASN A 843 1.55 1.92 3.23
N HIS A 844 1.25 1.53 1.99
CA HIS A 844 0.07 1.98 1.25
C HIS A 844 -1.23 1.27 1.69
N ASP A 845 -1.14 0.20 2.48
CA ASP A 845 -2.33 -0.49 2.99
C ASP A 845 -2.83 0.05 4.35
N THR A 846 -2.03 0.89 5.02
CA THR A 846 -2.19 1.18 6.47
C THR A 846 -1.97 2.65 6.86
N LYS A 847 -1.90 3.58 5.90
CA LYS A 847 -1.42 4.95 6.13
C LYS A 847 -0.08 4.99 6.87
N ARG A 848 0.92 4.31 6.30
CA ARG A 848 2.27 4.10 6.90
C ARG A 848 2.23 3.55 8.34
N GLY A 849 1.23 2.73 8.65
CA GLY A 849 1.04 2.08 9.96
C GLY A 849 0.06 2.76 10.93
N ILE A 850 -0.61 3.85 10.53
CA ILE A 850 -1.50 4.65 11.40
C ILE A 850 -2.95 4.14 11.40
N ASP A 851 -3.52 3.79 10.23
CA ASP A 851 -4.91 3.32 10.11
C ASP A 851 -5.00 1.98 9.35
N THR A 852 -5.00 0.88 10.12
CA THR A 852 -5.13 -0.50 9.63
C THR A 852 -6.57 -0.92 9.34
N ARG A 853 -7.55 -0.03 9.52
CA ARG A 853 -8.99 -0.36 9.41
C ARG A 853 -9.37 -0.87 8.03
N LEU A 854 -8.98 -0.18 6.95
CA LEU A 854 -9.36 -0.61 5.59
C LEU A 854 -8.70 -1.95 5.23
N TYR A 855 -7.41 -2.12 5.51
CA TYR A 855 -6.76 -3.43 5.36
C TYR A 855 -7.51 -4.52 6.14
N ASN A 856 -7.87 -4.31 7.41
CA ASN A 856 -8.63 -5.28 8.19
C ASN A 856 -10.10 -5.44 7.73
N GLU A 857 -10.67 -4.47 6.99
CA GLU A 857 -12.02 -4.57 6.42
C GLU A 857 -12.06 -5.51 5.20
N TYR A 858 -11.00 -5.52 4.38
CA TYR A 858 -10.91 -6.36 3.16
C TYR A 858 -10.05 -7.64 3.34
N PHE A 859 -9.08 -7.62 4.24
CA PHE A 859 -8.09 -8.68 4.47
C PHE A 859 -7.98 -9.13 5.94
N GLY A 860 -8.94 -8.74 6.79
CA GLY A 860 -8.97 -9.10 8.22
C GLY A 860 -9.19 -10.60 8.50
N PRO A 861 -9.10 -11.02 9.79
CA PRO A 861 -9.03 -12.44 10.15
C PRO A 861 -10.22 -13.30 9.72
N GLU A 862 -11.42 -12.73 9.50
CA GLU A 862 -12.58 -13.48 8.99
C GLU A 862 -12.36 -14.04 7.58
N ARG A 863 -11.58 -13.35 6.72
CA ARG A 863 -11.18 -13.84 5.39
C ARG A 863 -10.37 -15.13 5.49
N TYR A 864 -9.39 -15.14 6.40
CA TYR A 864 -8.42 -16.23 6.52
C TYR A 864 -8.82 -17.35 7.51
N ALA A 865 -9.86 -17.16 8.31
CA ALA A 865 -10.35 -18.13 9.30
C ALA A 865 -10.72 -19.53 8.75
N THR A 866 -10.87 -19.68 7.43
CA THR A 866 -11.02 -20.98 6.76
C THR A 866 -10.02 -21.22 5.62
N ALA A 867 -8.99 -20.38 5.48
CA ALA A 867 -7.97 -20.53 4.44
C ALA A 867 -7.05 -21.74 4.72
N PRO A 868 -6.48 -22.38 3.68
CA PRO A 868 -5.59 -23.53 3.84
C PRO A 868 -4.35 -23.17 4.68
N GLY A 869 -4.16 -23.85 5.80
CA GLY A 869 -2.98 -23.72 6.66
C GLY A 869 -2.97 -22.54 7.64
N PHE A 870 -3.90 -21.58 7.53
CA PHE A 870 -3.97 -20.44 8.47
C PHE A 870 -4.15 -20.92 9.91
N VAL A 871 -3.39 -20.35 10.86
CA VAL A 871 -3.38 -20.78 12.26
C VAL A 871 -3.90 -19.68 13.18
N GLU A 872 -3.22 -18.53 13.22
CA GLU A 872 -3.55 -17.42 14.13
C GLU A 872 -3.09 -16.08 13.54
N SER A 873 -3.82 -15.01 13.87
CA SER A 873 -3.45 -13.61 13.66
C SER A 873 -3.08 -12.96 15.00
N ILE A 874 -2.33 -11.85 14.97
CA ILE A 874 -1.76 -11.25 16.19
C ILE A 874 -2.81 -10.85 17.23
N THR A 875 -4.01 -10.46 16.80
CA THR A 875 -5.23 -10.53 17.61
C THR A 875 -6.40 -11.08 16.78
N PRO A 876 -7.54 -11.50 17.39
CA PRO A 876 -8.69 -12.06 16.66
C PRO A 876 -9.39 -11.11 15.69
N ASP A 877 -9.04 -9.82 15.74
CA ASP A 877 -9.59 -8.68 14.99
C ASP A 877 -8.53 -7.93 14.16
N ASP A 878 -7.26 -8.35 14.21
CA ASP A 878 -6.12 -7.70 13.54
C ASP A 878 -5.30 -8.74 12.76
N ALA A 879 -5.38 -8.71 11.43
CA ALA A 879 -4.64 -9.59 10.52
C ALA A 879 -3.27 -9.03 10.10
N THR A 880 -2.90 -7.81 10.53
CA THR A 880 -1.67 -7.13 10.09
C THR A 880 -0.40 -7.96 10.33
N SER A 881 -0.42 -8.85 11.33
CA SER A 881 0.52 -9.95 11.45
C SER A 881 -0.23 -11.28 11.68
N SER A 882 0.24 -12.37 11.07
CA SER A 882 -0.39 -13.70 11.14
C SER A 882 0.60 -14.82 10.80
N TYR A 883 0.24 -16.08 11.04
CA TYR A 883 1.03 -17.21 10.55
C TYR A 883 0.20 -18.38 9.99
N THR A 884 0.76 -18.99 8.95
CA THR A 884 0.16 -20.04 8.14
C THR A 884 1.13 -21.23 8.04
N ILE A 885 0.66 -22.44 8.34
CA ILE A 885 1.45 -23.67 8.28
C ILE A 885 1.04 -24.52 7.08
N VAL A 886 2.01 -24.82 6.21
CA VAL A 886 1.85 -25.62 4.98
C VAL A 886 2.83 -26.79 4.95
N GLN A 887 2.76 -27.61 3.90
CA GLN A 887 3.69 -28.71 3.65
C GLN A 887 4.36 -28.49 2.29
N ALA A 888 5.69 -28.39 2.30
CA ALA A 888 6.55 -28.33 1.12
C ALA A 888 7.15 -29.73 0.92
N GLY A 889 6.45 -30.59 0.17
CA GLY A 889 6.78 -32.01 0.10
C GLY A 889 6.77 -32.67 1.49
N PRO A 890 7.87 -33.30 1.96
CA PRO A 890 8.00 -33.81 3.32
C PRO A 890 8.37 -32.76 4.39
N ALA A 891 8.58 -31.48 4.02
CA ALA A 891 9.02 -30.43 4.93
C ALA A 891 7.84 -29.57 5.45
N PRO A 892 7.57 -29.52 6.76
CA PRO A 892 6.62 -28.57 7.32
C PRO A 892 7.19 -27.14 7.24
N VAL A 893 6.36 -26.19 6.79
CA VAL A 893 6.74 -24.78 6.65
C VAL A 893 5.75 -23.92 7.44
N LEU A 894 6.28 -22.97 8.19
CA LEU A 894 5.53 -21.89 8.84
C LEU A 894 5.89 -20.59 8.11
N VAL A 895 4.92 -19.98 7.43
CA VAL A 895 5.06 -18.62 6.90
C VAL A 895 4.64 -17.66 8.00
N LEU A 896 5.56 -16.82 8.45
CA LEU A 896 5.37 -15.85 9.53
C LEU A 896 5.25 -14.45 8.91
N SER A 897 4.02 -13.97 8.81
CA SER A 897 3.65 -12.71 8.17
C SER A 897 3.62 -11.59 9.20
N ILE A 898 4.45 -10.55 9.00
CA ILE A 898 4.61 -9.39 9.89
C ILE A 898 4.43 -8.10 9.08
N GLY A 899 3.39 -7.32 9.37
CA GLY A 899 3.02 -6.11 8.64
C GLY A 899 4.03 -4.97 8.70
N TYR A 900 3.87 -3.97 7.81
CA TYR A 900 4.66 -2.74 7.85
C TYR A 900 4.59 -2.05 9.23
N GLY A 901 5.68 -1.39 9.63
CA GLY A 901 5.73 -0.57 10.84
C GLY A 901 5.79 -1.34 12.16
N TYR A 902 6.17 -2.63 12.14
CA TYR A 902 6.06 -3.55 13.28
C TYR A 902 6.75 -3.05 14.57
N GLY A 903 5.96 -3.03 15.65
CA GLY A 903 6.36 -2.56 16.96
C GLY A 903 6.94 -3.66 17.85
N GLU A 904 6.99 -3.39 19.15
CA GLU A 904 7.49 -4.36 20.14
C GLU A 904 6.52 -5.52 20.35
N ARG A 905 5.20 -5.26 20.25
CA ARG A 905 4.13 -6.27 20.31
C ARG A 905 4.35 -7.35 19.23
N GLU A 906 4.64 -6.91 18.01
CA GLU A 906 4.86 -7.76 16.84
C GLU A 906 6.16 -8.58 16.98
N LEU A 907 7.25 -7.96 17.46
CA LEU A 907 8.52 -8.68 17.67
C LEU A 907 8.46 -9.71 18.79
N GLU A 908 7.84 -9.39 19.94
CA GLU A 908 7.63 -10.37 21.02
C GLU A 908 6.71 -11.53 20.57
N TRP A 909 5.67 -11.22 19.80
CA TRP A 909 4.77 -12.21 19.23
C TRP A 909 5.49 -13.11 18.19
N ALA A 910 6.24 -12.53 17.26
CA ALA A 910 7.02 -13.26 16.26
C ALA A 910 8.07 -14.18 16.89
N GLU A 911 8.82 -13.67 17.88
CA GLU A 911 9.80 -14.45 18.65
C GLU A 911 9.11 -15.63 19.38
N SER A 912 7.95 -15.38 20.00
CA SER A 912 7.13 -16.41 20.66
C SER A 912 6.56 -17.46 19.69
N VAL A 913 6.16 -17.09 18.47
CA VAL A 913 5.68 -18.03 17.45
C VAL A 913 6.82 -18.95 16.99
N VAL A 914 7.99 -18.40 16.67
CA VAL A 914 9.14 -19.22 16.21
C VAL A 914 9.60 -20.18 17.32
N GLN A 915 9.70 -19.72 18.58
CA GLN A 915 10.07 -20.57 19.71
C GLN A 915 9.07 -21.71 20.00
N GLN A 916 7.80 -21.56 19.61
CA GLN A 916 6.78 -22.60 19.76
C GLN A 916 6.75 -23.62 18.61
N HIS A 917 7.40 -23.35 17.48
CA HIS A 917 7.41 -24.21 16.29
C HIS A 917 8.83 -24.67 15.86
N PRO A 918 9.66 -25.24 16.77
CA PRO A 918 11.05 -25.62 16.48
C PRO A 918 11.20 -26.81 15.51
N ASP A 919 10.09 -27.43 15.13
CA ASP A 919 10.02 -28.55 14.17
C ASP A 919 9.52 -28.10 12.76
N HIS A 920 9.46 -26.78 12.49
CA HIS A 920 8.97 -26.20 11.23
C HIS A 920 10.01 -25.25 10.62
N ASN A 921 10.18 -25.31 9.30
CA ASN A 921 10.97 -24.32 8.55
C ASN A 921 10.23 -22.99 8.55
N VAL A 922 10.83 -21.91 9.02
CA VAL A 922 10.21 -20.58 9.06
C VAL A 922 10.65 -19.75 7.85
N VAL A 923 9.67 -19.27 7.09
CA VAL A 923 9.83 -18.23 6.09
C VAL A 923 9.15 -16.97 6.66
N ILE A 924 9.91 -15.92 6.92
CA ILE A 924 9.33 -14.65 7.38
C ILE A 924 8.93 -13.84 6.15
N ALA A 925 7.72 -13.26 6.17
CA ALA A 925 7.24 -12.31 5.18
C ALA A 925 7.00 -10.97 5.88
N THR A 926 7.61 -9.90 5.42
CA THR A 926 7.35 -8.55 5.91
C THR A 926 7.56 -7.54 4.81
N HIS A 927 6.79 -6.45 4.79
CA HIS A 927 6.89 -5.49 3.69
C HIS A 927 8.29 -4.85 3.60
N GLU A 928 8.90 -4.53 4.73
CA GLU A 928 10.15 -3.75 4.80
C GLU A 928 11.24 -4.47 5.61
N HIS A 929 12.36 -4.84 4.96
CA HIS A 929 13.50 -5.53 5.61
C HIS A 929 14.88 -5.21 5.00
N LEU A 930 14.94 -4.88 3.71
CA LEU A 930 16.18 -4.78 2.91
C LEU A 930 16.19 -3.51 2.07
N THR A 931 17.37 -3.11 1.60
CA THR A 931 17.52 -2.15 0.49
C THR A 931 17.83 -2.90 -0.81
N PRO A 932 17.41 -2.40 -1.98
CA PRO A 932 17.78 -2.96 -3.27
C PRO A 932 19.30 -2.87 -3.48
N LEU A 933 19.80 -3.70 -4.39
CA LEU A 933 21.13 -3.58 -4.95
C LEU A 933 21.21 -2.29 -5.77
N THR A 934 22.37 -1.64 -5.71
CA THR A 934 22.74 -0.53 -6.60
C THR A 934 24.00 -0.90 -7.39
N ARG A 935 24.32 -0.11 -8.42
CA ARG A 935 25.55 -0.26 -9.20
C ARG A 935 26.85 -0.15 -8.38
N TRP A 936 26.81 0.47 -7.19
CA TRP A 936 27.98 0.80 -6.39
C TRP A 936 28.06 0.02 -5.07
N ASP A 937 26.91 -0.17 -4.42
CA ASP A 937 26.77 -0.76 -3.09
C ASP A 937 25.76 -1.93 -3.10
N PRO A 938 26.07 -3.06 -2.43
CA PRO A 938 25.19 -4.22 -2.34
C PRO A 938 23.99 -3.97 -1.43
N SER A 939 22.98 -4.84 -1.53
CA SER A 939 21.86 -4.91 -0.59
C SER A 939 22.33 -5.02 0.86
N ARG A 940 21.60 -4.34 1.75
CA ARG A 940 21.82 -4.31 3.20
C ARG A 940 20.46 -4.29 3.91
N ARG A 941 20.41 -4.69 5.18
CA ARG A 941 19.18 -4.61 5.98
C ARG A 941 18.77 -3.15 6.21
N ALA A 942 17.48 -2.86 6.04
CA ALA A 942 16.92 -1.52 6.22
C ALA A 942 16.98 -1.14 7.72
N THR A 943 17.82 -0.16 8.05
CA THR A 943 18.24 0.11 9.46
C THR A 943 18.48 1.59 9.76
N ASP A 944 18.37 2.45 8.75
CA ASP A 944 18.74 3.86 8.77
C ASP A 944 17.69 4.76 8.12
N ASN A 945 16.55 4.20 7.71
CA ASN A 945 15.54 4.88 6.91
C ASN A 945 14.72 5.93 7.70
N ARG A 946 13.64 6.44 7.08
CA ARG A 946 12.93 7.62 7.58
C ARG A 946 11.90 7.34 8.68
N TRP A 947 11.27 6.16 8.72
CA TRP A 947 10.08 5.91 9.55
C TRP A 947 10.26 4.81 10.62
N LEU A 948 10.10 3.52 10.27
CA LEU A 948 9.84 2.46 11.25
C LEU A 948 10.71 1.18 11.12
N SER A 949 11.75 1.15 10.29
CA SER A 949 12.46 -0.11 10.01
C SER A 949 13.26 -0.67 11.18
N ARG A 950 12.94 -1.91 11.59
CA ARG A 950 13.58 -2.66 12.70
C ARG A 950 14.20 -3.98 12.24
N ALA A 951 14.67 -4.03 10.98
CA ALA A 951 15.21 -5.23 10.33
C ALA A 951 16.38 -5.88 11.09
N ASP A 952 17.21 -5.09 11.81
CA ASP A 952 18.29 -5.62 12.62
C ASP A 952 17.82 -6.16 13.99
N GLU A 953 16.71 -5.69 14.53
CA GLU A 953 16.08 -6.28 15.72
C GLU A 953 15.36 -7.59 15.37
N LEU A 954 14.57 -7.61 14.29
CA LEU A 954 14.00 -8.82 13.71
C LEU A 954 15.09 -9.86 13.44
N TRP A 955 16.21 -9.42 12.84
CA TRP A 955 17.38 -10.28 12.64
C TRP A 955 17.96 -10.82 13.96
N LYS A 956 18.28 -9.96 14.93
CA LYS A 956 18.96 -10.37 16.19
C LYS A 956 18.09 -11.24 17.11
N ARG A 957 16.77 -11.08 17.07
CA ARG A 957 15.81 -11.75 17.98
C ARG A 957 15.18 -12.98 17.36
N VAL A 958 14.68 -12.86 16.13
CA VAL A 958 13.86 -13.89 15.49
C VAL A 958 14.69 -14.71 14.52
N VAL A 959 15.45 -14.10 13.62
CA VAL A 959 16.17 -14.82 12.55
C VAL A 959 17.42 -15.52 13.06
N GLU A 960 18.40 -14.75 13.56
CA GLU A 960 19.74 -15.24 13.86
C GLU A 960 19.80 -16.34 14.95
N PRO A 961 18.99 -16.31 16.02
CA PRO A 961 19.04 -17.33 17.08
C PRO A 961 18.39 -18.67 16.71
N HIS A 962 17.49 -18.70 15.72
CA HIS A 962 16.57 -19.82 15.50
C HIS A 962 16.91 -20.56 14.19
N ARG A 963 17.66 -21.67 14.30
CA ARG A 963 18.21 -22.47 13.17
C ARG A 963 17.19 -22.87 12.10
N ASN A 964 15.91 -22.91 12.45
CA ASN A 964 14.81 -23.29 11.58
C ASN A 964 14.27 -22.11 10.73
N VAL A 965 14.71 -20.87 10.93
CA VAL A 965 14.42 -19.76 10.00
C VAL A 965 15.33 -19.90 8.78
N VAL A 966 14.73 -20.05 7.60
CA VAL A 966 15.46 -20.32 6.34
C VAL A 966 15.42 -19.15 5.36
N ALA A 967 14.37 -18.32 5.42
CA ALA A 967 14.26 -17.16 4.54
C ALA A 967 13.49 -15.98 5.16
N VAL A 968 13.76 -14.79 4.63
CA VAL A 968 12.99 -13.56 4.83
C VAL A 968 12.64 -12.97 3.46
N LEU A 969 11.37 -12.64 3.22
CA LEU A 969 10.86 -12.06 1.98
C LEU A 969 10.32 -10.64 2.23
N ALA A 970 10.67 -9.69 1.36
CA ALA A 970 10.24 -8.29 1.46
C ALA A 970 10.10 -7.57 0.10
N GLY A 971 9.45 -6.41 0.13
CA GLY A 971 9.23 -5.47 -0.97
C GLY A 971 9.63 -4.04 -0.58
N HIS A 972 8.71 -3.07 -0.71
CA HIS A 972 8.81 -1.67 -0.26
C HIS A 972 9.83 -0.76 -0.97
N TYR A 973 11.01 -1.27 -1.33
CA TYR A 973 12.05 -0.46 -1.98
C TYR A 973 12.29 -0.91 -3.43
N HIS A 974 11.84 -0.08 -4.35
CA HIS A 974 11.72 -0.36 -5.79
C HIS A 974 12.98 -0.99 -6.40
N GLY A 975 12.93 -2.29 -6.70
CA GLY A 975 14.09 -3.03 -7.20
C GLY A 975 14.18 -4.49 -6.77
N LEU A 976 15.39 -5.04 -6.92
CA LEU A 976 15.79 -6.36 -6.46
C LEU A 976 16.89 -6.25 -5.40
N GLY A 977 16.92 -7.19 -4.46
CA GLY A 977 18.02 -7.37 -3.52
C GLY A 977 18.09 -8.78 -2.95
N ALA A 978 19.28 -9.18 -2.51
CA ALA A 978 19.51 -10.47 -1.85
C ALA A 978 20.67 -10.39 -0.85
N ILE A 979 20.52 -11.04 0.29
CA ILE A 979 21.60 -11.35 1.24
C ILE A 979 21.53 -12.83 1.57
N VAL A 980 22.66 -13.53 1.43
CA VAL A 980 22.82 -14.91 1.90
C VAL A 980 23.76 -14.89 3.10
N THR A 981 23.24 -15.16 4.29
CA THR A 981 24.03 -15.22 5.52
C THR A 981 24.35 -16.68 5.86
N PRO A 982 25.61 -17.15 5.66
CA PRO A 982 26.00 -18.51 6.05
C PRO A 982 26.30 -18.61 7.55
N ASN A 983 25.88 -19.71 8.17
CA ASN A 983 26.06 -20.01 9.59
C ASN A 983 25.63 -18.86 10.53
N ALA A 984 24.42 -18.31 10.30
CA ALA A 984 23.82 -17.27 11.13
C ALA A 984 23.81 -17.68 12.63
N GLY A 985 24.16 -16.76 13.53
CA GLY A 985 24.32 -17.01 14.96
C GLY A 985 25.57 -17.82 15.32
N GLY A 986 26.41 -18.14 14.34
CA GLY A 986 27.48 -19.13 14.48
C GLY A 986 26.96 -20.57 14.50
N ILE A 987 25.71 -20.81 14.10
CA ILE A 987 25.08 -22.12 14.07
C ILE A 987 25.42 -22.81 12.75
N ASP A 988 26.04 -23.99 12.80
CA ASP A 988 26.55 -24.65 11.59
C ASP A 988 25.42 -25.16 10.68
N GLY A 989 25.52 -24.90 9.38
CA GLY A 989 24.49 -25.14 8.37
C GLY A 989 23.30 -24.18 8.40
N HIS A 990 23.27 -23.18 9.30
CA HIS A 990 22.21 -22.17 9.36
C HIS A 990 22.41 -21.11 8.28
N HIS A 991 22.04 -21.45 7.04
CA HIS A 991 22.07 -20.55 5.90
C HIS A 991 20.71 -19.87 5.77
N VAL A 992 20.69 -18.54 5.89
CA VAL A 992 19.47 -17.73 5.75
C VAL A 992 19.53 -16.93 4.45
N VAL A 993 18.43 -16.93 3.70
CA VAL A 993 18.26 -16.16 2.46
C VAL A 993 17.28 -15.01 2.68
N GLU A 994 17.77 -13.77 2.60
CA GLU A 994 16.95 -12.57 2.76
C GLU A 994 16.77 -11.96 1.37
N LEU A 995 15.53 -11.94 0.87
CA LEU A 995 15.19 -11.51 -0.48
C LEU A 995 14.35 -10.23 -0.46
N LEU A 996 14.71 -9.30 -1.34
CA LEU A 996 13.87 -8.19 -1.74
C LEU A 996 13.51 -8.33 -3.21
N ALA A 997 12.23 -8.18 -3.52
CA ALA A 997 11.74 -7.90 -4.85
C ALA A 997 10.63 -6.86 -4.71
N ASP A 998 10.66 -5.83 -5.55
CA ASP A 998 9.64 -4.81 -5.73
C ASP A 998 9.71 -4.40 -7.20
N TYR A 999 8.61 -4.61 -7.93
CA TYR A 999 8.51 -4.35 -9.36
C TYR A 999 7.66 -3.13 -9.71
N GLN A 1000 7.20 -2.35 -8.73
CA GLN A 1000 6.15 -1.35 -8.92
C GLN A 1000 6.53 -0.27 -9.96
N GLU A 1001 7.81 0.09 -10.04
CA GLU A 1001 8.34 1.06 -11.03
C GLU A 1001 9.01 0.42 -12.26
N PHE A 1002 9.02 -0.91 -12.38
CA PHE A 1002 9.47 -1.55 -13.62
C PHE A 1002 8.40 -1.27 -14.69
N ARG A 1003 8.81 -0.64 -15.79
CA ARG A 1003 7.91 -0.21 -16.87
C ARG A 1003 8.00 -1.15 -18.07
N THR A 1004 6.88 -1.41 -18.74
CA THR A 1004 6.88 -2.15 -20.02
C THR A 1004 7.60 -1.37 -21.13
N ASP A 1005 7.77 -1.99 -22.30
CA ASP A 1005 8.36 -1.37 -23.51
C ASP A 1005 7.68 -0.07 -23.99
N SER A 1006 6.55 0.33 -23.38
CA SER A 1006 5.80 1.57 -23.66
C SER A 1006 5.53 2.45 -22.42
N GLY A 1007 6.03 2.10 -21.23
CA GLY A 1007 6.00 2.97 -20.04
C GLY A 1007 5.02 2.58 -18.92
N GLU A 1008 4.23 1.52 -19.08
CA GLU A 1008 3.15 1.14 -18.14
C GLU A 1008 3.70 0.54 -16.83
N ARG A 1009 3.18 0.95 -15.66
CA ARG A 1009 3.43 0.31 -14.34
C ARG A 1009 2.65 -0.99 -14.15
N ALA A 1010 2.75 -1.87 -15.14
CA ALA A 1010 2.10 -3.16 -15.12
C ALA A 1010 2.99 -4.21 -15.78
N THR A 1011 4.24 -4.35 -15.31
CA THR A 1011 5.11 -5.42 -15.78
C THR A 1011 4.72 -6.78 -15.21
N GLY A 1012 4.09 -6.82 -14.02
CA GLY A 1012 3.52 -8.04 -13.44
C GLY A 1012 4.56 -9.13 -13.16
N PHE A 1013 5.77 -8.74 -12.76
CA PHE A 1013 6.79 -9.67 -12.30
C PHE A 1013 6.49 -10.19 -10.89
N LEU A 1014 6.85 -11.44 -10.65
CA LEU A 1014 6.84 -12.12 -9.36
C LEU A 1014 8.09 -12.99 -9.22
N ARG A 1015 8.28 -13.59 -8.04
CA ARG A 1015 9.33 -14.61 -7.82
C ARG A 1015 8.74 -15.99 -7.50
N LEU A 1016 9.46 -17.02 -7.93
CA LEU A 1016 9.21 -18.42 -7.63
C LEU A 1016 10.44 -18.97 -6.87
N LEU A 1017 10.21 -19.48 -5.66
CA LEU A 1017 11.22 -20.13 -4.83
C LEU A 1017 11.01 -21.64 -4.91
N GLN A 1018 11.82 -22.32 -5.71
CA GLN A 1018 11.74 -23.75 -5.98
C GLN A 1018 12.69 -24.51 -5.05
N TRP A 1019 12.18 -25.53 -4.35
CA TRP A 1019 12.91 -26.17 -3.24
C TRP A 1019 13.34 -27.59 -3.62
N ASP A 1020 14.65 -27.82 -3.71
CA ASP A 1020 15.26 -29.15 -3.83
C ASP A 1020 15.79 -29.56 -2.44
N LEU A 1021 14.93 -30.20 -1.64
CA LEU A 1021 15.24 -30.62 -0.27
C LEU A 1021 16.36 -31.66 -0.23
N ALA A 1022 16.47 -32.51 -1.27
CA ALA A 1022 17.47 -33.57 -1.37
C ALA A 1022 18.86 -33.04 -1.73
N ALA A 1023 18.97 -32.01 -2.58
CA ALA A 1023 20.23 -31.30 -2.83
C ALA A 1023 20.52 -30.19 -1.81
N GLY A 1024 19.55 -29.83 -0.96
CA GLY A 1024 19.65 -28.73 -0.01
C GLY A 1024 19.74 -27.36 -0.70
N GLN A 1025 18.98 -27.16 -1.78
CA GLN A 1025 18.99 -25.91 -2.55
C GLN A 1025 17.61 -25.25 -2.56
N MET A 1026 17.63 -23.93 -2.56
CA MET A 1026 16.53 -23.05 -2.94
C MET A 1026 16.95 -22.36 -4.23
N LEU A 1027 16.19 -22.58 -5.30
CA LEU A 1027 16.38 -21.90 -6.58
C LEU A 1027 15.35 -20.77 -6.66
N VAL A 1028 15.78 -19.58 -7.04
CA VAL A 1028 14.97 -18.37 -7.10
C VAL A 1028 14.88 -17.96 -8.56
N ASP A 1029 13.67 -17.93 -9.10
CA ASP A 1029 13.38 -17.52 -10.47
C ASP A 1029 12.46 -16.30 -10.47
N THR A 1030 12.72 -15.32 -11.32
CA THR A 1030 11.85 -14.15 -11.55
C THR A 1030 11.07 -14.34 -12.83
N TYR A 1031 9.78 -14.00 -12.86
CA TYR A 1031 8.94 -14.19 -14.07
C TYR A 1031 7.78 -13.20 -14.16
N SER A 1032 7.48 -12.74 -15.37
CA SER A 1032 6.28 -11.97 -15.71
C SER A 1032 5.34 -12.78 -16.62
N PRO A 1033 4.11 -13.11 -16.16
CA PRO A 1033 3.07 -13.71 -17.01
C PRO A 1033 2.54 -12.78 -18.10
N ARG A 1034 2.70 -11.46 -17.96
CA ARG A 1034 2.30 -10.47 -18.95
C ARG A 1034 3.29 -10.38 -20.12
N LEU A 1035 4.58 -10.38 -19.80
CA LEU A 1035 5.67 -10.16 -20.75
C LEU A 1035 6.24 -11.46 -21.30
N GLY A 1036 6.02 -12.60 -20.62
CA GLY A 1036 6.63 -13.88 -20.95
C GLY A 1036 8.15 -13.90 -20.71
N ALA A 1037 8.64 -13.06 -19.79
CA ALA A 1037 10.05 -12.80 -19.55
C ALA A 1037 10.51 -13.30 -18.19
N SER A 1038 11.70 -13.89 -18.13
CA SER A 1038 12.40 -14.35 -16.91
C SER A 1038 13.58 -13.47 -16.48
N VAL A 1039 13.72 -12.28 -17.09
CA VAL A 1039 14.74 -11.28 -16.74
C VAL A 1039 14.06 -9.91 -16.66
N SER A 1040 14.10 -9.28 -15.48
CA SER A 1040 13.42 -8.00 -15.22
C SER A 1040 14.28 -6.78 -15.59
N ALA A 1041 15.60 -6.93 -15.63
CA ALA A 1041 16.55 -5.85 -15.91
C ALA A 1041 16.29 -4.98 -17.18
N PRO A 1042 15.70 -5.47 -18.30
CA PRO A 1042 15.32 -4.61 -19.43
C PRO A 1042 14.22 -3.58 -19.11
N TYR A 1043 13.42 -3.85 -18.07
CA TYR A 1043 12.28 -3.06 -17.64
C TYR A 1043 12.62 -2.14 -16.43
N ASP A 1044 13.84 -2.26 -15.89
CA ASP A 1044 14.39 -1.44 -14.79
C ASP A 1044 14.80 -0.03 -15.28
N TYR A 1045 13.87 0.92 -15.23
CA TYR A 1045 14.12 2.37 -15.36
C TYR A 1045 14.78 2.96 -16.65
N PRO A 1046 14.82 2.38 -17.88
CA PRO A 1046 15.57 3.00 -18.98
C PRO A 1046 14.92 4.25 -19.61
N GLN A 1047 13.70 4.62 -19.18
CA GLN A 1047 12.75 5.37 -20.02
C GLN A 1047 12.48 6.82 -19.64
N PHE A 1048 12.84 7.29 -18.44
CA PHE A 1048 12.58 8.68 -18.02
C PHE A 1048 13.48 9.70 -18.72
N ALA A 1049 13.10 10.07 -19.94
CA ALA A 1049 13.31 11.42 -20.45
C ALA A 1049 12.42 12.39 -19.64
N LEU A 1050 12.85 13.65 -19.50
CA LEU A 1050 12.08 14.70 -18.82
C LEU A 1050 10.78 14.98 -19.59
N GLU A 1051 9.65 14.38 -19.19
CA GLU A 1051 8.37 14.48 -19.94
C GLU A 1051 7.91 15.93 -20.14
N SER A 1052 8.13 16.77 -19.14
CA SER A 1052 7.82 18.21 -19.17
C SER A 1052 9.01 19.11 -19.52
N GLY A 1053 10.23 18.56 -19.61
CA GLY A 1053 11.45 19.31 -19.97
C GLY A 1053 11.88 20.42 -18.98
N VAL A 1054 11.41 20.39 -17.73
CA VAL A 1054 11.67 21.43 -16.71
C VAL A 1054 12.08 20.79 -15.38
N ASP A 1055 13.37 20.82 -15.05
CA ASP A 1055 14.02 20.12 -13.93
C ASP A 1055 13.44 20.39 -12.51
N GLU A 1056 12.50 21.32 -12.33
CA GLU A 1056 12.10 21.88 -11.02
C GLU A 1056 10.64 21.54 -10.58
N ARG A 1057 9.88 20.74 -11.34
CA ARG A 1057 8.47 20.38 -11.02
C ARG A 1057 8.36 19.21 -10.03
N PRO A 1058 7.31 19.12 -9.18
CA PRO A 1058 7.08 17.98 -8.28
C PRO A 1058 7.13 16.60 -8.96
N THR A 1059 6.49 16.44 -10.12
CA THR A 1059 6.52 15.21 -10.96
C THR A 1059 7.90 14.92 -11.58
N ASN A 1060 8.88 15.80 -11.39
CA ASN A 1060 10.28 15.60 -11.76
C ASN A 1060 11.20 15.62 -10.50
N ASN A 1061 10.68 16.00 -9.33
CA ASN A 1061 11.38 15.97 -8.04
C ASN A 1061 11.36 14.55 -7.43
N ARG A 1062 10.35 13.75 -7.78
CA ARG A 1062 10.53 12.32 -8.07
C ARG A 1062 10.77 12.27 -9.59
N PRO A 1063 11.94 11.85 -10.10
CA PRO A 1063 12.65 10.67 -9.63
C PRO A 1063 14.00 10.94 -8.94
N TRP A 1064 14.41 9.95 -8.15
CA TRP A 1064 15.78 9.71 -7.74
C TRP A 1064 16.76 9.92 -8.90
N ASN A 1065 17.82 10.70 -8.70
CA ASN A 1065 18.83 11.01 -9.73
C ASN A 1065 19.59 9.74 -10.17
N ILE A 1066 19.04 9.04 -11.16
CA ILE A 1066 19.36 7.65 -11.56
C ILE A 1066 20.86 7.46 -11.77
N VAL A 1067 21.51 8.42 -12.44
CA VAL A 1067 22.95 8.39 -12.75
C VAL A 1067 23.80 8.66 -11.51
N ALA A 1068 23.42 9.63 -10.67
CA ALA A 1068 24.20 9.98 -9.46
C ALA A 1068 24.05 8.95 -8.34
N LEU A 1069 22.91 8.27 -8.26
CA LEU A 1069 22.61 7.25 -7.25
C LEU A 1069 22.96 5.82 -7.70
N GLY A 1070 23.33 5.63 -8.97
CA GLY A 1070 23.71 4.31 -9.49
C GLY A 1070 22.54 3.34 -9.64
N ALA A 1071 21.36 3.87 -9.96
CA ALA A 1071 20.19 3.06 -10.30
C ALA A 1071 20.19 2.60 -11.77
N GLU A 1072 21.00 3.21 -12.65
CA GLU A 1072 21.15 2.72 -14.03
C GLU A 1072 21.94 1.40 -14.11
N GLY A 1073 21.35 0.36 -14.70
CA GLY A 1073 22.01 -0.91 -14.99
C GLY A 1073 22.51 -1.63 -13.74
N ARG A 1074 21.69 -1.59 -12.68
CA ARG A 1074 21.96 -2.19 -11.36
C ARG A 1074 21.73 -3.72 -11.31
N TYR A 1075 20.96 -4.28 -12.24
CA TYR A 1075 20.61 -5.70 -12.31
C TYR A 1075 21.14 -6.41 -13.57
N GLY A 1076 21.28 -7.72 -13.45
CA GLY A 1076 21.36 -8.66 -14.57
C GLY A 1076 20.74 -10.01 -14.20
N VAL A 1077 20.91 -11.00 -15.08
CA VAL A 1077 20.26 -12.32 -14.95
C VAL A 1077 20.50 -12.99 -13.59
N ALA A 1078 21.66 -12.78 -12.94
CA ALA A 1078 21.98 -13.37 -11.64
C ALA A 1078 21.24 -12.74 -10.44
N ASP A 1079 20.52 -11.63 -10.64
CA ASP A 1079 19.63 -11.01 -9.65
C ASP A 1079 18.16 -11.48 -9.85
N ASP A 1080 17.84 -11.91 -11.06
CA ASP A 1080 16.55 -12.50 -11.46
C ASP A 1080 16.48 -14.01 -11.20
N GLU A 1081 17.57 -14.74 -11.47
CA GLU A 1081 17.67 -16.20 -11.50
C GLU A 1081 18.97 -16.67 -10.78
N PHE A 1082 18.85 -17.40 -9.66
CA PHE A 1082 20.01 -17.91 -8.91
C PHE A 1082 19.66 -19.06 -7.93
N ALA A 1083 20.66 -19.89 -7.59
CA ALA A 1083 20.53 -20.97 -6.60
C ALA A 1083 21.29 -20.66 -5.30
N VAL A 1084 20.71 -21.04 -4.15
CA VAL A 1084 21.29 -20.88 -2.82
C VAL A 1084 21.19 -22.17 -2.01
N THR A 1085 22.28 -22.56 -1.35
CA THR A 1085 22.28 -23.71 -0.43
C THR A 1085 21.63 -23.36 0.91
N VAL A 1086 20.65 -24.18 1.34
CA VAL A 1086 19.87 -24.03 2.57
C VAL A 1086 19.65 -25.38 3.27
N THR A 1087 19.77 -25.42 4.59
CA THR A 1087 19.62 -26.67 5.38
C THR A 1087 18.20 -26.80 5.92
N MET A 1088 17.28 -27.29 5.09
CA MET A 1088 15.88 -27.44 5.46
C MET A 1088 15.61 -28.66 6.37
N GLN A 1089 14.77 -28.45 7.38
CA GLN A 1089 14.38 -29.39 8.43
C GLN A 1089 13.20 -30.28 7.98
N TYR A 1090 13.40 -31.59 7.92
CA TYR A 1090 12.35 -32.57 7.60
C TYR A 1090 12.81 -33.99 7.97
N ASP A 1091 11.86 -34.93 8.12
CA ASP A 1091 12.15 -36.32 8.49
C ASP A 1091 13.05 -37.03 7.46
N LYS A 1092 14.35 -37.15 7.79
CA LYS A 1092 15.34 -37.88 6.99
C LYS A 1092 15.47 -39.32 7.52
N VAL A 1093 15.22 -40.31 6.66
CA VAL A 1093 15.08 -41.73 7.02
C VAL A 1093 16.10 -42.61 6.29
N LEU A 1094 16.59 -43.64 6.99
CA LEU A 1094 17.30 -44.79 6.42
C LEU A 1094 16.72 -46.07 7.03
N GLN A 1095 16.06 -46.90 6.22
CA GLN A 1095 15.66 -48.27 6.58
C GLN A 1095 16.32 -49.27 5.64
N MET A 1096 16.98 -50.29 6.20
CA MET A 1096 17.59 -51.37 5.42
C MET A 1096 16.58 -52.49 5.15
N SER A 1097 16.68 -53.13 3.98
CA SER A 1097 15.83 -54.25 3.57
C SER A 1097 16.60 -55.49 3.12
N ALA A 1098 17.87 -55.37 2.70
CA ALA A 1098 18.76 -56.51 2.47
C ALA A 1098 20.25 -56.13 2.53
N LEU A 1099 21.10 -57.11 2.83
CA LEU A 1099 22.56 -57.05 2.62
C LEU A 1099 23.08 -58.42 2.16
N THR A 1100 23.29 -58.59 0.86
CA THR A 1100 23.79 -59.83 0.25
C THR A 1100 25.19 -59.65 -0.32
N ARG A 1101 25.84 -60.77 -0.67
CA ARG A 1101 27.01 -60.73 -1.55
C ARG A 1101 26.52 -60.52 -2.98
N ALA A 1102 27.05 -59.52 -3.67
CA ALA A 1102 26.70 -59.26 -5.06
C ALA A 1102 26.94 -60.52 -5.91
N SER A 1103 25.93 -60.93 -6.68
CA SER A 1103 26.07 -62.02 -7.64
C SER A 1103 26.94 -61.59 -8.82
N ALA A 1104 27.69 -62.53 -9.41
CA ALA A 1104 28.52 -62.23 -10.58
C ALA A 1104 27.63 -61.74 -11.74
N PRO A 1105 28.06 -60.71 -12.51
CA PRO A 1105 27.22 -60.09 -13.52
C PRO A 1105 26.72 -61.09 -14.56
N LEU A 1106 25.43 -61.02 -14.86
CA LEU A 1106 24.83 -61.73 -15.99
C LEU A 1106 25.15 -60.96 -17.27
N ASP A 1107 25.58 -61.67 -18.31
CA ASP A 1107 25.90 -61.06 -19.62
C ASP A 1107 24.74 -60.21 -20.17
N GLU A 1108 25.05 -59.02 -20.69
CA GLU A 1108 24.08 -58.11 -21.27
C GLU A 1108 23.32 -58.72 -22.46
N PRO A 1109 22.00 -58.46 -22.62
CA PRO A 1109 21.30 -58.72 -23.87
C PRO A 1109 21.72 -57.70 -24.95
N GLU A 1110 22.13 -58.17 -26.13
CA GLU A 1110 22.46 -57.29 -27.27
C GLU A 1110 21.30 -56.34 -27.63
N PRO A 1111 21.57 -55.06 -27.96
CA PRO A 1111 20.52 -54.11 -28.36
C PRO A 1111 19.97 -54.43 -29.77
N GLU A 1112 18.69 -54.82 -29.86
CA GLU A 1112 18.02 -54.98 -31.16
C GLU A 1112 17.85 -53.63 -31.89
N ALA A 1113 18.55 -53.47 -33.01
CA ALA A 1113 18.44 -52.29 -33.85
C ALA A 1113 17.14 -52.27 -34.68
N GLN A 1114 16.12 -51.52 -34.24
CA GLN A 1114 14.95 -51.20 -35.05
C GLN A 1114 14.97 -49.74 -35.55
N ALA A 1115 15.51 -49.54 -36.75
CA ALA A 1115 15.45 -48.26 -37.43
C ALA A 1115 14.04 -47.97 -37.99
N ARG A 1116 13.40 -46.89 -37.51
CA ARG A 1116 12.29 -46.21 -38.19
C ARG A 1116 12.52 -44.70 -38.21
N ALA A 1117 12.89 -44.19 -39.37
CA ALA A 1117 12.92 -42.76 -39.63
C ALA A 1117 11.54 -42.25 -40.07
N LEU A 1118 11.13 -41.09 -39.56
CA LEU A 1118 10.23 -40.11 -40.18
C LEU A 1118 10.72 -38.69 -39.76
N PRO A 1119 10.28 -37.60 -40.40
CA PRO A 1119 11.25 -36.65 -40.95
C PRO A 1119 11.38 -35.33 -40.19
N ALA A 1120 12.46 -34.61 -40.49
CA ALA A 1120 12.59 -33.20 -40.16
C ALA A 1120 11.66 -32.33 -41.02
N ALA A 1121 10.97 -31.40 -40.35
CA ALA A 1121 10.47 -30.14 -40.90
C ALA A 1121 10.92 -29.07 -39.88
N ALA A 1122 11.89 -28.21 -40.19
CA ALA A 1122 11.81 -27.04 -41.08
C ALA A 1122 11.26 -25.82 -40.33
N ALA A 1123 12.12 -24.80 -40.17
CA ALA A 1123 11.76 -23.50 -39.62
C ALA A 1123 10.83 -22.72 -40.56
N TRP A 1124 10.20 -21.66 -40.05
CA TRP A 1124 10.27 -20.25 -40.54
C TRP A 1124 9.16 -19.42 -39.87
N PHE A 1125 9.57 -18.34 -39.19
CA PHE A 1125 8.75 -17.34 -38.47
C PHE A 1125 7.83 -17.89 -37.37
#